data_AF-A0A2S5BFG1-F1
#
_entry.id   AF-A0A2S5BFG1-F1
#
_cell.length_a   1.000
_cell.length_b   1.000
_cell.length_c   1.000
_cell.angle_alpha   90.00
_cell.angle_beta   90.00
_cell.angle_gamma   90.00
#
_symmetry.space_group_name_H-M   'P 1'
#
loop_
_entity.id
_entity.type
_entity.pdbx_description
1 polymer ?
#
loop_
_entity_poly.entity_id
_entity_poly.type
_entity_poly.pdbx_seq_one_letter_code
_entity_poly.pdbx_strand_id
1 'polypeptide(L)'
;MKGLLPLYVTVDTARALLTYALLHSGVKLSPTAISLGSEALKLAVASIAIGWAGGRGAGAKQSGFLSRIALTAEGGSSRGGVAAYLKYAVPAALFLANNVMYLGALSYVTPALLQTCVLSKLPLTALLHHIAVMPRRGKEMWLSLACLSLGLILAGSPDALWDSQQRSKITFRDLITGPVIGLTIGVVSACSSIWTELVFREQVEFWTAQFWLYLWGTVLAGLAHLASHAIALAPPSSGKVQQQVAKSSAWPFIAVVLITACSGLSVAAILKQRDNLVKLVGSSLCITTLYVLQHVCFPLAEEVESRAVIGIGILTVSTWAYNYYKDQPNQDGGQTAEPALYTALQLDSGKPEDGSNLDGRPVARGEYANATEPSAIPRPTLFRLLLCGVIISLLAAVPPFLPRPARSIERDFTSFFSPRHIYPADWSKVSVRESQRCVMDAFQDGLEPDRHPSLLADWEERIVHSACPVYPVPDSGLTFHARWRDGTEEAHDFATDTFLASQRLRAGHRLIWWYEANGSSPASGPDEAFRARYLASESPFTPFVEARPLKLDDLARGTCAEESLKQPTSHELLRDLGRNLVLARYGGIWVGDETILLRDLTPLIRTGPLVPGLSDGTSPVDDLLLYGPAWSGLGERILALACKSFLSSDPARNLRGVHETCLRDPRCGVKPFPMQWATGSLVSEDCEPVEEAIFPSDEAETRPAPAHLHGIFAWRARVQSRSGEDPCWKAGSGSALAAIRARTAEILETMPLGLGVDLFPGPGFIDTRHELE
;
A
#
# COMPACT_ATOMS: atom_id res chain seq x y z
N MET A 1 -11.79 -23.99 31.76
CA MET A 1 -11.85 -23.77 30.29
C MET A 1 -12.78 -22.63 29.87
N LYS A 2 -13.98 -22.45 30.46
CA LYS A 2 -15.05 -21.58 29.92
C LYS A 2 -14.75 -20.08 29.71
N GLY A 3 -13.59 -19.55 30.13
CA GLY A 3 -13.21 -18.14 29.91
C GLY A 3 -11.82 -17.87 29.31
N LEU A 4 -10.86 -18.80 29.41
CA LEU A 4 -9.46 -18.57 28.99
C LEU A 4 -9.25 -18.61 27.48
N LEU A 5 -9.93 -19.53 26.78
CA LEU A 5 -9.80 -19.65 25.33
C LEU A 5 -10.42 -18.44 24.59
N PRO A 6 -11.65 -17.97 24.94
CA PRO A 6 -12.20 -16.74 24.38
C PRO A 6 -11.35 -15.51 24.70
N LEU A 7 -10.80 -15.41 25.92
CA LEU A 7 -9.91 -14.32 26.29
C LEU A 7 -8.63 -14.29 25.43
N TYR A 8 -8.01 -15.45 25.21
CA TYR A 8 -6.84 -15.53 24.32
C TYR A 8 -7.17 -15.12 22.89
N VAL A 9 -8.26 -15.64 22.33
CA VAL A 9 -8.70 -15.32 20.96
C VAL A 9 -8.96 -13.82 20.81
N THR A 10 -9.67 -13.22 21.76
CA THR A 10 -9.99 -11.77 21.72
C THR A 10 -8.76 -10.89 21.88
N VAL A 11 -7.88 -11.18 22.85
CA VAL A 11 -6.65 -10.40 23.08
C VAL A 11 -5.70 -10.52 21.90
N ASP A 12 -5.54 -11.71 21.32
CA ASP A 12 -4.64 -11.91 20.19
C ASP A 12 -5.17 -11.30 18.89
N THR A 13 -6.49 -11.37 18.66
CA THR A 13 -7.15 -10.68 17.54
C THR A 13 -7.00 -9.16 17.69
N ALA A 14 -7.24 -8.62 18.89
CA ALA A 14 -7.07 -7.19 19.18
C ALA A 14 -5.62 -6.73 19.00
N ARG A 15 -4.64 -7.54 19.43
CA ARG A 15 -3.21 -7.29 19.19
C ARG A 15 -2.90 -7.19 17.69
N ALA A 16 -3.38 -8.14 16.89
CA ALA A 16 -3.16 -8.14 15.44
C ALA A 16 -3.76 -6.90 14.78
N LEU A 17 -5.03 -6.59 15.06
CA LEU A 17 -5.74 -5.43 14.50
C LEU A 17 -5.12 -4.09 14.93
N LEU A 18 -4.76 -3.93 16.21
CA LEU A 18 -4.17 -2.70 16.72
C LEU A 18 -2.77 -2.46 16.12
N THR A 19 -1.95 -3.50 16.02
CA THR A 19 -0.61 -3.41 15.43
C THR A 19 -0.72 -3.03 13.95
N TYR A 20 -1.66 -3.62 13.22
CA TYR A 20 -1.94 -3.27 11.84
C TYR A 20 -2.35 -1.80 11.68
N ALA A 21 -3.37 -1.37 12.44
CA ALA A 21 -3.90 -0.02 12.37
C ALA A 21 -2.82 1.04 12.65
N LEU A 22 -1.92 0.76 13.60
CA LEU A 22 -0.85 1.70 13.96
C LEU A 22 0.28 1.75 12.93
N LEU A 23 0.66 0.63 12.33
CA LEU A 23 1.65 0.63 11.24
C LEU A 23 1.13 1.37 10.01
N HIS A 24 -0.15 1.20 9.66
CA HIS A 24 -0.76 1.90 8.53
C HIS A 24 -1.06 3.38 8.82
N SER A 25 -1.11 3.78 10.10
CA SER A 25 -1.23 5.19 10.48
C SER A 25 0.08 5.99 10.31
N GLY A 26 1.16 5.37 9.83
CA GLY A 26 2.46 6.03 9.63
C GLY A 26 3.25 6.26 10.94
N VAL A 27 2.79 5.69 12.05
CA VAL A 27 3.51 5.73 13.32
C VAL A 27 4.72 4.80 13.24
N LYS A 28 5.92 5.38 13.25
CA LYS A 28 7.18 4.62 13.27
C LYS A 28 7.32 3.89 14.62
N LEU A 29 6.94 2.62 14.65
CA LEU A 29 7.07 1.74 15.81
C LEU A 29 8.39 0.96 15.72
N SER A 30 9.20 0.98 16.79
CA SER A 30 10.42 0.15 16.86
C SER A 30 10.07 -1.26 17.36
N PRO A 31 10.29 -2.32 16.56
CA PRO A 31 10.02 -3.71 16.96
C PRO A 31 10.79 -4.15 18.21
N THR A 32 12.04 -3.70 18.34
CA THR A 32 12.91 -4.03 19.48
C THR A 32 12.45 -3.34 20.74
N ALA A 33 12.00 -2.07 20.64
CA ALA A 33 11.46 -1.32 21.78
C ALA A 33 10.12 -1.89 22.27
N ILE A 34 9.21 -2.28 21.36
CA ILE A 34 7.95 -2.94 21.72
C ILE A 34 8.23 -4.27 22.43
N SER A 35 9.14 -5.09 21.86
CA SER A 35 9.51 -6.38 22.44
C SER A 35 10.08 -6.21 23.85
N LEU A 36 11.03 -5.28 24.04
CA LEU A 36 11.59 -4.95 25.35
C LEU A 36 10.51 -4.50 26.35
N GLY A 37 9.65 -3.56 25.96
CA GLY A 37 8.57 -3.08 26.81
C GLY A 37 7.61 -4.19 27.23
N SER A 38 7.26 -5.08 26.30
CA SER A 38 6.33 -6.19 26.56
C SER A 38 6.94 -7.28 27.46
N GLU A 39 8.23 -7.61 27.31
CA GLU A 39 8.93 -8.56 28.19
C GLU A 39 9.11 -7.98 29.60
N ALA A 40 9.49 -6.70 29.71
CA ALA A 40 9.63 -6.03 31.00
C ALA A 40 8.30 -5.99 31.78
N LEU A 41 7.18 -5.73 31.08
CA LEU A 41 5.85 -5.75 31.69
C LEU A 41 5.45 -7.16 32.16
N LYS A 42 5.73 -8.19 31.35
CA LYS A 42 5.48 -9.59 31.73
C LYS A 42 6.32 -10.03 32.93
N LEU A 43 7.59 -9.63 32.96
CA LEU A 43 8.49 -9.87 34.08
C LEU A 43 7.95 -9.24 35.37
N ALA A 44 7.50 -7.99 35.31
CA ALA A 44 6.89 -7.31 36.45
C ALA A 44 5.66 -8.06 36.98
N VAL A 45 4.78 -8.53 36.09
CA VAL A 45 3.61 -9.34 36.46
C VAL A 45 4.02 -10.65 37.11
N ALA A 46 5.01 -11.35 36.56
CA ALA A 46 5.53 -12.60 37.14
C ALA A 46 6.15 -12.37 38.54
N SER A 47 6.93 -11.31 38.73
CA SER A 47 7.50 -10.94 40.02
C SER A 47 6.44 -10.62 41.06
N ILE A 48 5.37 -9.90 40.69
CA ILE A 48 4.23 -9.63 41.58
C ILE A 48 3.53 -10.94 41.95
N ALA A 49 3.31 -11.83 40.98
CA ALA A 49 2.64 -13.12 41.21
C ALA A 49 3.42 -14.03 42.17
N ILE A 50 4.75 -14.11 42.06
CA ILE A 50 5.62 -14.82 43.02
C ILE A 50 5.48 -14.21 44.42
N GLY A 51 5.50 -12.87 44.52
CA GLY A 51 5.31 -12.17 45.78
C GLY A 51 3.95 -12.46 46.45
N TRP A 52 2.89 -12.55 45.66
CA TRP A 52 1.52 -12.80 46.14
C TRP A 52 1.25 -14.27 46.49
N ALA A 53 1.81 -15.23 45.74
CA ALA A 53 1.57 -16.66 45.97
C ALA A 53 2.03 -17.11 47.37
N GLY A 54 3.14 -16.56 47.87
CA GLY A 54 3.63 -16.85 49.22
C GLY A 54 2.87 -16.17 50.37
N GLY A 55 1.85 -15.35 50.11
CA GLY A 55 1.07 -14.65 51.14
C GLY A 55 -0.13 -15.43 51.70
N ARG A 56 -0.52 -16.55 51.04
CA ARG A 56 -1.71 -17.35 51.40
C ARG A 56 -1.41 -18.63 52.17
N GLY A 57 -0.15 -18.97 52.41
CA GLY A 57 0.24 -20.10 53.24
C GLY A 57 0.26 -19.72 54.72
N ALA A 58 -0.70 -20.23 55.50
CA ALA A 58 -0.73 -20.08 56.95
C ALA A 58 0.52 -20.73 57.57
N GLY A 59 1.46 -19.92 58.08
CA GLY A 59 2.52 -20.39 58.99
C GLY A 59 3.98 -19.99 58.68
N ALA A 60 4.28 -19.28 57.59
CA ALA A 60 5.68 -18.91 57.28
C ALA A 60 6.04 -17.50 57.77
N LYS A 61 7.08 -17.42 58.61
CA LYS A 61 7.71 -16.16 59.10
C LYS A 61 7.93 -15.17 57.95
N GLN A 62 7.72 -13.89 58.30
CA GLN A 62 7.74 -12.68 57.48
C GLN A 62 9.06 -12.46 56.73
N SER A 63 9.30 -13.22 55.67
CA SER A 63 10.35 -12.94 54.69
C SER A 63 9.84 -11.89 53.69
N GLY A 64 10.52 -10.75 53.59
CA GLY A 64 10.11 -9.63 52.75
C GLY A 64 10.07 -9.98 51.26
N PHE A 65 9.28 -9.23 50.48
CA PHE A 65 9.08 -9.41 49.03
C PHE A 65 10.39 -9.67 48.24
N LEU A 66 11.46 -8.91 48.55
CA LEU A 66 12.78 -9.04 47.92
C LEU A 66 13.51 -10.35 48.25
N SER A 67 13.37 -10.85 49.49
CA SER A 67 14.00 -12.11 49.91
C SER A 67 13.40 -13.34 49.21
N ARG A 68 12.15 -13.26 48.74
CA ARG A 68 11.47 -14.34 48.02
C ARG A 68 11.85 -14.39 46.55
N ILE A 69 12.07 -13.23 45.93
CA ILE A 69 12.67 -13.14 44.59
C ILE A 69 14.13 -13.61 44.66
N ALA A 70 14.87 -13.24 45.71
CA ALA A 70 16.23 -13.74 45.95
C ALA A 70 16.24 -15.27 46.15
N LEU A 71 15.29 -15.85 46.88
CA LEU A 71 15.15 -17.31 47.04
C LEU A 71 14.90 -18.05 45.72
N THR A 72 14.18 -17.46 44.76
CA THR A 72 14.06 -18.05 43.42
C THR A 72 15.39 -18.05 42.64
N ALA A 73 16.33 -17.17 43.01
CA ALA A 73 17.69 -17.14 42.51
C ALA A 73 18.69 -17.98 43.33
N GLU A 74 18.42 -18.22 44.61
CA GLU A 74 19.30 -18.90 45.57
C GLU A 74 18.95 -20.38 45.83
N GLY A 75 17.88 -20.93 45.24
CA GLY A 75 17.48 -22.35 45.37
C GLY A 75 18.52 -23.39 44.91
N GLY A 76 19.70 -22.98 44.46
CA GLY A 76 20.87 -23.83 44.26
C GLY A 76 22.12 -23.11 44.71
N SER A 77 22.83 -23.68 45.68
CA SER A 77 24.12 -23.18 46.19
C SER A 77 25.04 -22.65 45.08
N SER A 78 25.52 -21.41 45.25
CA SER A 78 26.71 -20.81 44.63
C SER A 78 26.97 -21.13 43.14
N ARG A 79 26.71 -20.17 42.24
CA ARG A 79 27.07 -20.18 40.79
C ARG A 79 26.38 -21.24 39.92
N GLY A 80 25.89 -22.34 40.49
CA GLY A 80 25.11 -23.39 39.80
C GLY A 80 23.63 -23.04 39.59
N GLY A 81 23.03 -22.20 40.45
CA GLY A 81 21.61 -21.85 40.41
C GLY A 81 21.19 -21.11 39.14
N VAL A 82 21.84 -20.00 38.79
CA VAL A 82 21.53 -19.23 37.56
C VAL A 82 21.86 -20.02 36.29
N ALA A 83 22.94 -20.80 36.31
CA ALA A 83 23.32 -21.67 35.20
C ALA A 83 22.27 -22.75 34.93
N ALA A 84 21.63 -23.29 35.98
CA ALA A 84 20.54 -24.25 35.84
C ALA A 84 19.31 -23.65 35.13
N TYR A 85 19.11 -22.34 35.21
CA TYR A 85 18.03 -21.62 34.52
C TYR A 85 18.46 -21.01 33.18
N LEU A 86 19.70 -21.23 32.72
CA LEU A 86 20.17 -20.76 31.41
C LEU A 86 19.40 -21.41 30.25
N LYS A 87 18.86 -22.62 30.45
CA LYS A 87 18.00 -23.31 29.47
C LYS A 87 16.73 -22.55 29.11
N TYR A 88 16.26 -21.64 29.97
CA TYR A 88 15.13 -20.75 29.67
C TYR A 88 15.49 -19.60 28.71
N ALA A 89 16.79 -19.33 28.51
CA ALA A 89 17.27 -18.33 27.56
C ALA A 89 17.03 -18.74 26.10
N VAL A 90 17.06 -20.04 25.79
CA VAL A 90 16.84 -20.54 24.42
C VAL A 90 15.39 -20.27 23.94
N PRO A 91 14.33 -20.65 24.68
CA PRO A 91 12.97 -20.22 24.36
C PRO A 91 12.82 -18.71 24.29
N ALA A 92 13.43 -17.97 25.22
CA ALA A 92 13.37 -16.51 25.26
C ALA A 92 13.96 -15.88 23.99
N ALA A 93 15.11 -16.37 23.52
CA ALA A 93 15.72 -15.92 22.27
C ALA A 93 14.84 -16.21 21.05
N LEU A 94 14.23 -17.40 20.99
CA LEU A 94 13.32 -17.77 19.90
C LEU A 94 12.03 -16.93 19.92
N PHE A 95 11.49 -16.62 21.11
CA PHE A 95 10.33 -15.71 21.23
C PHE A 95 10.69 -14.27 20.81
N LEU A 96 11.88 -13.78 21.17
CA LEU A 96 12.37 -12.48 20.73
C LEU A 96 12.51 -12.44 19.20
N ALA A 97 13.17 -13.44 18.61
CA ALA A 97 13.33 -13.55 17.17
C ALA A 97 11.96 -13.59 16.46
N ASN A 98 11.03 -14.39 16.97
CA ASN A 98 9.67 -14.49 16.44
C ASN A 98 8.94 -13.14 16.48
N ASN A 99 9.02 -12.41 17.61
CA ASN A 99 8.35 -11.12 17.77
C ASN A 99 8.97 -10.03 16.89
N VAL A 100 10.31 -9.96 16.80
CA VAL A 100 11.02 -9.01 15.95
C VAL A 100 10.75 -9.29 14.47
N MET A 101 10.81 -10.56 14.03
CA MET A 101 10.49 -10.93 12.65
C MET A 101 9.02 -10.66 12.32
N TYR A 102 8.08 -10.96 13.21
CA TYR A 102 6.65 -10.67 12.99
C TYR A 102 6.39 -9.16 12.83
N LEU A 103 6.91 -8.35 13.75
CA LEU A 103 6.75 -6.89 13.69
C LEU A 103 7.51 -6.25 12.51
N GLY A 104 8.69 -6.78 12.17
CA GLY A 104 9.45 -6.34 11.00
C GLY A 104 8.78 -6.72 9.68
N ALA A 105 8.26 -7.94 9.57
CA ALA A 105 7.60 -8.45 8.37
C ALA A 105 6.33 -7.68 8.01
N LEU A 106 5.61 -7.13 8.99
CA LEU A 106 4.47 -6.24 8.75
C LEU A 106 4.85 -4.95 8.00
N SER A 107 6.14 -4.62 7.90
CA SER A 107 6.64 -3.49 7.09
C SER A 107 6.87 -3.86 5.63
N TYR A 108 6.86 -5.15 5.29
CA TYR A 108 7.20 -5.68 3.97
C TYR A 108 6.06 -6.51 3.34
N VAL A 109 5.13 -7.00 4.15
CA VAL A 109 4.10 -7.97 3.75
C VAL A 109 2.76 -7.56 4.35
N THR A 110 1.68 -7.75 3.60
CA THR A 110 0.32 -7.50 4.11
C THR A 110 0.02 -8.39 5.33
N PRO A 111 -0.76 -7.92 6.32
CA PRO A 111 -1.04 -8.71 7.52
C PRO A 111 -1.82 -9.98 7.24
N ALA A 112 -2.71 -9.99 6.24
CA ALA A 112 -3.47 -11.18 5.88
C ALA A 112 -2.56 -12.29 5.35
N LEU A 113 -1.64 -11.95 4.42
CA LEU A 113 -0.63 -12.87 3.91
C LEU A 113 0.34 -13.29 5.02
N LEU A 114 0.87 -12.33 5.78
CA LEU A 114 1.80 -12.61 6.88
C LEU A 114 1.17 -13.51 7.94
N GLN A 115 -0.06 -13.20 8.37
CA GLN A 115 -0.79 -14.00 9.34
C GLN A 115 -1.02 -15.40 8.78
N THR A 116 -1.47 -15.53 7.51
CA THR A 116 -1.63 -16.82 6.84
C THR A 116 -0.34 -17.64 6.82
N CYS A 117 0.79 -17.03 6.46
CA CYS A 117 2.06 -17.72 6.42
C CYS A 117 2.61 -18.06 7.81
N VAL A 118 2.41 -17.20 8.82
CA VAL A 118 2.77 -17.49 10.23
C VAL A 118 2.05 -18.73 10.74
N LEU A 119 0.88 -19.04 10.19
CA LEU A 119 0.08 -20.21 10.59
C LEU A 119 0.56 -21.51 9.97
N SER A 120 1.54 -21.48 9.06
CA SER A 120 2.35 -22.67 8.72
C SER A 120 3.02 -23.27 9.98
N LYS A 121 3.15 -22.50 11.07
CA LYS A 121 3.57 -23.04 12.38
C LYS A 121 2.68 -24.18 12.85
N LEU A 122 1.40 -24.24 12.48
CA LEU A 122 0.47 -25.27 12.95
C LEU A 122 0.88 -26.67 12.46
N PRO A 123 1.01 -26.92 11.14
CA PRO A 123 1.50 -28.20 10.66
C PRO A 123 2.95 -28.48 11.06
N LEU A 124 3.81 -27.45 11.10
CA LEU A 124 5.20 -27.60 11.54
C LEU A 124 5.30 -28.02 13.01
N THR A 125 4.50 -27.45 13.90
CA THR A 125 4.47 -27.82 15.32
C THR A 125 3.98 -29.24 15.49
N ALA A 126 2.95 -29.67 14.75
CA ALA A 126 2.47 -31.04 14.77
C ALA A 126 3.53 -32.04 14.29
N LEU A 127 4.23 -31.72 13.20
CA LEU A 127 5.33 -32.52 12.65
C LEU A 127 6.50 -32.63 13.64
N LEU A 128 6.96 -31.49 14.16
CA LEU A 128 8.04 -31.46 15.13
C LEU A 128 7.64 -32.13 16.46
N HIS A 129 6.39 -32.00 16.91
CA HIS A 129 5.90 -32.70 18.11
C HIS A 129 5.89 -34.22 17.89
N HIS A 130 5.52 -34.69 16.69
CA HIS A 130 5.63 -36.11 16.33
C HIS A 130 7.09 -36.60 16.38
N ILE A 131 8.04 -35.80 15.89
CA ILE A 131 9.46 -36.16 15.84
C ILE A 131 10.12 -36.08 17.24
N ALA A 132 9.85 -35.02 18.01
CA ALA A 132 10.59 -34.68 19.21
C ALA A 132 9.96 -35.18 20.52
N VAL A 133 8.63 -35.34 20.57
CA VAL A 133 7.92 -35.61 21.83
C VAL A 133 7.33 -37.02 21.86
N MET A 134 6.48 -37.38 20.88
CA MET A 134 5.88 -38.72 20.79
C MET A 134 5.58 -39.12 19.34
N PRO A 135 6.17 -40.21 18.81
CA PRO A 135 5.84 -40.71 17.48
C PRO A 135 4.42 -41.30 17.46
N ARG A 136 3.55 -40.79 16.58
CA ARG A 136 2.15 -41.22 16.37
C ARG A 136 1.85 -41.60 14.91
N ARG A 137 1.30 -42.79 14.66
CA ARG A 137 1.18 -43.39 13.30
C ARG A 137 -0.23 -43.39 12.67
N GLY A 138 -1.24 -42.77 13.29
CA GLY A 138 -2.61 -42.76 12.74
C GLY A 138 -2.71 -42.05 11.39
N LYS A 139 -3.20 -42.75 10.35
CA LYS A 139 -3.27 -42.23 8.97
C LYS A 139 -4.25 -41.06 8.84
N GLU A 140 -5.31 -41.08 9.64
CA GLU A 140 -6.38 -40.08 9.70
C GLU A 140 -5.86 -38.76 10.30
N MET A 141 -4.94 -38.83 11.27
CA MET A 141 -4.26 -37.67 11.83
C MET A 141 -3.40 -36.98 10.76
N TRP A 142 -2.61 -37.74 10.00
CA TRP A 142 -1.79 -37.20 8.91
C TRP A 142 -2.63 -36.61 7.78
N LEU A 143 -3.76 -37.26 7.42
CA LEU A 143 -4.69 -36.73 6.43
C LEU A 143 -5.30 -35.39 6.90
N SER A 144 -5.75 -35.30 8.15
CA SER A 144 -6.26 -34.05 8.71
C SER A 144 -5.20 -32.93 8.74
N LEU A 145 -3.93 -33.29 8.93
CA LEU A 145 -2.82 -32.35 8.89
C LEU A 145 -2.52 -31.84 7.46
N ALA A 146 -2.62 -32.71 6.46
CA ALA A 146 -2.48 -32.34 5.06
C ALA A 146 -3.62 -31.40 4.62
N CYS A 147 -4.86 -31.70 5.00
CA CYS A 147 -6.01 -30.83 4.75
C CYS A 147 -5.88 -29.48 5.45
N LEU A 148 -5.33 -29.45 6.67
CA LEU A 148 -5.05 -28.21 7.40
C LEU A 148 -4.05 -27.33 6.64
N SER A 149 -2.96 -27.91 6.11
CA SER A 149 -1.98 -27.22 5.28
C SER A 149 -2.60 -26.71 3.97
N LEU A 150 -3.49 -27.47 3.34
CA LEU A 150 -4.19 -27.05 2.13
C LEU A 150 -5.13 -25.86 2.39
N GLY A 151 -5.90 -25.91 3.48
CA GLY A 151 -6.77 -24.81 3.89
C GLY A 151 -5.99 -23.51 4.14
N LEU A 152 -4.79 -23.60 4.70
CA LEU A 152 -3.87 -22.47 4.87
C LEU A 152 -3.41 -21.86 3.55
N ILE A 153 -3.04 -22.69 2.58
CA ILE A 153 -2.60 -22.21 1.25
C ILE A 153 -3.74 -21.52 0.54
N LEU A 154 -4.93 -22.12 0.53
CA LEU A 154 -6.12 -21.55 -0.13
C LEU A 154 -6.59 -20.25 0.52
N ALA A 155 -6.48 -20.15 1.86
CA ALA A 155 -6.93 -18.96 2.59
C ALA A 155 -5.97 -17.77 2.52
N GLY A 156 -4.74 -17.91 2.01
CA GLY A 156 -3.81 -16.79 1.99
C GLY A 156 -2.76 -16.79 0.89
N SER A 157 -2.97 -17.53 -0.19
CA SER A 157 -2.25 -17.27 -1.44
C SER A 157 -2.60 -15.87 -1.98
N PRO A 158 -1.66 -15.11 -2.55
CA PRO A 158 -2.00 -13.94 -3.39
C PRO A 158 -2.81 -14.34 -4.63
N ASP A 159 -3.67 -13.47 -5.14
CA ASP A 159 -4.46 -13.72 -6.37
C ASP A 159 -3.56 -13.93 -7.59
N ALA A 160 -2.44 -13.21 -7.62
CA ALA A 160 -1.43 -13.31 -8.66
C ALA A 160 -0.73 -14.69 -8.76
N LEU A 161 -0.91 -15.60 -7.80
CA LEU A 161 -0.44 -16.99 -7.93
C LEU A 161 -1.37 -17.86 -8.79
N TRP A 162 -2.64 -17.50 -8.86
CA TRP A 162 -3.69 -18.28 -9.53
C TRP A 162 -4.05 -17.72 -10.90
N ASP A 163 -3.81 -16.43 -11.13
CA ASP A 163 -3.90 -15.83 -12.46
C ASP A 163 -2.58 -16.01 -13.25
N SER A 164 -2.67 -16.76 -14.35
CA SER A 164 -1.55 -16.98 -15.29
C SER A 164 -1.03 -15.70 -15.93
N GLN A 165 -1.88 -14.68 -16.10
CA GLN A 165 -1.53 -13.44 -16.79
C GLN A 165 -0.73 -12.51 -15.86
N GLN A 166 -1.16 -12.35 -14.60
CA GLN A 166 -0.47 -11.57 -13.58
C GLN A 166 0.86 -12.21 -13.10
N ARG A 167 0.94 -13.55 -13.07
CA ARG A 167 2.15 -14.29 -12.69
C ARG A 167 3.37 -14.00 -13.59
N SER A 168 3.14 -13.67 -14.85
CA SER A 168 4.21 -13.36 -15.82
C SER A 168 4.84 -11.96 -15.61
N LYS A 169 4.13 -11.05 -14.93
CA LYS A 169 4.51 -9.63 -14.76
C LYS A 169 5.17 -9.34 -13.41
N ILE A 170 5.10 -10.25 -12.44
CA ILE A 170 5.68 -10.07 -11.09
C ILE A 170 7.07 -10.72 -11.01
N THR A 171 8.07 -9.97 -10.56
CA THR A 171 9.41 -10.50 -10.28
C THR A 171 9.33 -11.63 -9.26
N PHE A 172 9.92 -12.79 -9.56
CA PHE A 172 9.95 -13.98 -8.69
C PHE A 172 10.36 -13.66 -7.24
N ARG A 173 11.24 -12.66 -7.06
CA ARG A 173 11.68 -12.15 -5.75
C ARG A 173 10.52 -11.59 -4.93
N ASP A 174 9.65 -10.77 -5.51
CA ASP A 174 8.57 -10.11 -4.79
C ASP A 174 7.43 -11.09 -4.47
N LEU A 175 7.21 -12.06 -5.37
CA LEU A 175 6.26 -13.16 -5.18
C LEU A 175 6.64 -14.10 -4.02
N ILE A 176 7.94 -14.28 -3.78
CA ILE A 176 8.46 -15.28 -2.82
C ILE A 176 8.86 -14.68 -1.48
N THR A 177 9.12 -13.38 -1.42
CA THR A 177 9.53 -12.70 -0.19
C THR A 177 8.53 -12.91 0.94
N GLY A 178 7.23 -12.75 0.69
CA GLY A 178 6.17 -12.96 1.70
C GLY A 178 6.10 -14.40 2.22
N PRO A 179 5.92 -15.41 1.34
CA PRO A 179 5.88 -16.81 1.72
C PRO A 179 7.15 -17.29 2.46
N VAL A 180 8.34 -16.87 2.01
CA VAL A 180 9.61 -17.26 2.67
C VAL A 180 9.70 -16.66 4.07
N ILE A 181 9.45 -15.36 4.22
CA ILE A 181 9.46 -14.70 5.53
C ILE A 181 8.48 -15.38 6.48
N GLY A 182 7.25 -15.63 6.03
CA GLY A 182 6.24 -16.25 6.86
C GLY A 182 6.52 -17.71 7.21
N LEU A 183 7.12 -18.49 6.30
CA LEU A 183 7.59 -19.85 6.59
C LEU A 183 8.72 -19.84 7.63
N THR A 184 9.68 -18.92 7.50
CA THR A 184 10.77 -18.75 8.48
C THR A 184 10.21 -18.41 9.86
N ILE A 185 9.24 -17.49 9.94
CA ILE A 185 8.54 -17.19 11.20
C ILE A 185 7.81 -18.41 11.73
N GLY A 186 7.14 -19.17 10.85
CA GLY A 186 6.44 -20.41 11.20
C GLY A 186 7.34 -21.45 11.85
N VAL A 187 8.53 -21.69 11.29
CA VAL A 187 9.54 -22.61 11.83
C VAL A 187 10.04 -22.14 13.19
N VAL A 188 10.43 -20.88 13.33
CA VAL A 188 10.90 -20.33 14.62
C VAL A 188 9.80 -20.38 15.69
N SER A 189 8.54 -20.11 15.31
CA SER A 189 7.38 -20.23 16.19
C SER A 189 7.09 -21.68 16.61
N ALA A 190 7.35 -22.66 15.74
CA ALA A 190 7.16 -24.08 16.07
C ALA A 190 8.26 -24.58 17.00
N CYS A 191 9.52 -24.27 16.69
CA CYS A 191 10.69 -24.60 17.51
C CYS A 191 10.58 -24.00 18.93
N SER A 192 10.21 -22.73 19.04
CA SER A 192 9.99 -22.08 20.35
C SER A 192 8.91 -22.79 21.16
N SER A 193 7.78 -23.16 20.54
CA SER A 193 6.67 -23.80 21.25
C SER A 193 7.07 -25.18 21.80
N ILE A 194 7.81 -25.97 21.03
CA ILE A 194 8.25 -27.31 21.45
C ILE A 194 9.35 -27.25 22.49
N TRP A 195 10.33 -26.36 22.31
CA TRP A 195 11.37 -26.18 23.32
C TRP A 195 10.79 -25.70 24.65
N THR A 196 9.83 -24.79 24.60
CA THR A 196 9.10 -24.32 25.78
C THR A 196 8.38 -25.49 26.48
N GLU A 197 7.81 -26.43 25.73
CA GLU A 197 7.22 -27.65 26.29
C GLU A 197 8.25 -28.53 26.98
N LEU A 198 9.39 -28.78 26.33
CA LEU A 198 10.45 -29.61 26.86
C LEU A 198 11.01 -29.03 28.17
N VAL A 199 11.19 -27.71 28.24
CA VAL A 199 11.69 -27.02 29.43
C VAL A 199 10.65 -26.96 30.55
N PHE A 200 9.35 -26.78 30.25
CA PHE A 200 8.29 -26.75 31.27
C PHE A 200 7.85 -28.12 31.78
N ARG A 201 8.32 -29.23 31.21
CA ARG A 201 8.07 -30.58 31.72
C ARG A 201 8.85 -30.90 33.01
N GLU A 202 9.82 -30.07 33.36
CA GLU A 202 10.53 -30.18 34.63
C GLU A 202 9.69 -29.64 35.80
N GLN A 203 9.85 -30.18 37.01
CA GLN A 203 9.06 -29.83 38.20
C GLN A 203 9.43 -28.47 38.82
N VAL A 204 9.43 -27.39 38.04
CA VAL A 204 9.59 -26.01 38.53
C VAL A 204 8.22 -25.37 38.71
N GLU A 205 8.04 -24.60 39.79
CA GLU A 205 6.81 -23.84 40.00
C GLU A 205 6.55 -22.91 38.79
N PHE A 206 5.32 -22.94 38.26
CA PHE A 206 4.92 -22.21 37.06
C PHE A 206 5.39 -20.75 37.04
N TRP A 207 5.17 -19.98 38.10
CA TRP A 207 5.51 -18.55 38.12
C TRP A 207 7.02 -18.32 38.17
N THR A 208 7.77 -19.20 38.83
CA THR A 208 9.24 -19.20 38.82
C THR A 208 9.78 -19.47 37.43
N ALA A 209 9.18 -20.43 36.71
CA ALA A 209 9.55 -20.75 35.34
C ALA A 209 9.22 -19.58 34.37
N GLN A 210 8.08 -18.90 34.54
CA GLN A 210 7.74 -17.69 33.78
C GLN A 210 8.67 -16.51 34.11
N PHE A 211 9.06 -16.34 35.37
CA PHE A 211 9.99 -15.29 35.78
C PHE A 211 11.34 -15.44 35.07
N TRP A 212 11.94 -16.63 35.08
CA TRP A 212 13.21 -16.87 34.40
C TRP A 212 13.11 -16.71 32.88
N LEU A 213 12.00 -17.15 32.27
CA LEU A 213 11.74 -16.96 30.85
C LEU A 213 11.69 -15.47 30.48
N TYR A 214 10.92 -14.66 31.21
CA TYR A 214 10.78 -13.23 30.93
C TYR A 214 12.00 -12.42 31.34
N LEU A 215 12.77 -12.86 32.32
CA LEU A 215 14.04 -12.23 32.71
C LEU A 215 15.05 -12.34 31.56
N TRP A 216 15.27 -13.56 31.05
CA TRP A 216 16.13 -13.75 29.88
C TRP A 216 15.58 -13.06 28.64
N GLY A 217 14.25 -13.05 28.45
CA GLY A 217 13.59 -12.31 27.37
C GLY A 217 13.87 -10.81 27.43
N THR A 218 13.78 -10.21 28.61
CA THR A 218 14.05 -8.77 28.84
C THR A 218 15.53 -8.45 28.58
N VAL A 219 16.45 -9.28 29.07
CA VAL A 219 17.90 -9.11 28.84
C VAL A 219 18.22 -9.16 27.35
N LEU A 220 17.74 -10.18 26.64
CA LEU A 220 18.00 -10.35 25.21
C LEU A 220 17.35 -9.23 24.38
N ALA A 221 16.12 -8.81 24.72
CA ALA A 221 15.46 -7.69 24.06
C ALA A 221 16.20 -6.37 24.28
N GLY A 222 16.75 -6.16 25.48
CA GLY A 222 17.56 -4.99 25.81
C GLY A 222 18.86 -4.95 25.00
N LEU A 223 19.55 -6.09 24.87
CA LEU A 223 20.73 -6.22 24.02
C LEU A 223 20.42 -5.98 22.55
N ALA A 224 19.32 -6.53 22.03
CA ALA A 224 18.88 -6.31 20.66
C ALA A 224 18.53 -4.83 20.40
N HIS A 225 17.88 -4.17 21.36
CA HIS A 225 17.57 -2.75 21.27
C HIS A 225 18.85 -1.90 21.27
N LEU A 226 19.80 -2.19 22.15
CA LEU A 226 21.09 -1.51 22.19
C LEU A 226 21.90 -1.72 20.90
N ALA A 227 21.94 -2.95 20.38
CA ALA A 227 22.60 -3.26 19.11
C ALA A 227 21.97 -2.48 17.94
N SER A 228 20.64 -2.38 17.89
CA SER A 228 19.94 -1.60 16.86
C SER A 228 20.27 -0.10 16.91
N HIS A 229 20.44 0.45 18.12
CA HIS A 229 20.86 1.84 18.31
C HIS A 229 22.34 2.08 17.97
N ALA A 230 23.21 1.11 18.28
CA ALA A 230 24.64 1.20 17.97
C ALA A 230 24.90 1.17 16.45
N ILE A 231 24.17 0.34 15.70
CA ILE A 231 24.24 0.29 14.23
C ILE A 231 23.78 1.63 13.61
N ALA A 232 22.78 2.29 14.20
CA ALA A 232 22.29 3.59 13.74
C ALA A 232 23.26 4.77 14.00
N LEU A 233 24.29 4.59 14.82
CA LEU A 233 25.28 5.61 15.20
C LEU A 233 26.64 5.44 14.47
N ALA A 234 26.81 4.43 13.64
CA ALA A 234 28.02 4.24 12.84
C ALA A 234 28.10 5.24 11.67
N PRO A 235 29.29 5.79 11.34
CA PRO A 235 29.44 6.78 10.26
C PRO A 235 29.08 6.16 8.89
N PRO A 236 28.36 6.90 8.02
CA PRO A 236 27.75 6.32 6.83
C PRO A 236 28.77 6.12 5.71
N SER A 237 29.00 4.86 5.30
CA SER A 237 29.30 4.57 3.90
C SER A 237 27.97 4.35 3.19
N SER A 238 27.71 5.18 2.18
CA SER A 238 26.47 5.29 1.38
C SER A 238 25.27 5.91 2.11
N GLY A 239 24.88 7.10 1.63
CA GLY A 239 23.79 7.88 2.17
C GLY A 239 22.43 7.23 1.90
N LYS A 240 21.74 6.86 2.98
CA LYS A 240 20.28 6.86 3.18
C LYS A 240 20.05 6.53 4.66
N VAL A 241 18.99 7.09 5.24
CA VAL A 241 18.52 6.91 6.64
C VAL A 241 19.12 7.89 7.67
N GLN A 242 18.80 9.18 7.51
CA GLN A 242 18.70 10.09 8.66
C GLN A 242 17.40 9.76 9.42
N GLN A 243 17.50 9.05 10.54
CA GLN A 243 16.36 8.72 11.40
C GLN A 243 15.92 9.95 12.20
N GLN A 244 15.09 10.79 11.59
CA GLN A 244 14.45 11.91 12.27
C GLN A 244 13.34 11.36 13.18
N VAL A 245 13.62 11.31 14.49
CA VAL A 245 12.64 10.97 15.54
C VAL A 245 11.62 12.12 15.62
N ALA A 246 10.59 12.06 14.77
CA ALA A 246 9.41 12.87 14.93
C ALA A 246 8.71 12.46 16.24
N LYS A 247 8.28 13.43 17.04
CA LYS A 247 7.54 13.23 18.29
C LYS A 247 6.18 12.57 18.00
N SER A 248 6.17 11.25 17.83
CA SER A 248 4.95 10.45 17.86
C SER A 248 4.33 10.55 19.26
N SER A 249 3.01 10.66 19.34
CA SER A 249 2.27 10.47 20.59
C SER A 249 2.71 9.16 21.26
N ALA A 250 3.00 9.18 22.57
CA ALA A 250 3.47 8.01 23.31
C ALA A 250 2.37 6.93 23.48
N TRP A 251 1.11 7.33 23.32
CA TRP A 251 -0.07 6.49 23.53
C TRP A 251 -0.14 5.23 22.64
N PRO A 252 0.02 5.30 21.30
CA PRO A 252 0.02 4.12 20.44
C PRO A 252 1.12 3.11 20.80
N PHE A 253 2.32 3.58 21.16
CA PHE A 253 3.41 2.72 21.60
C PHE A 253 3.04 1.95 22.88
N ILE A 254 2.51 2.66 23.88
CA ILE A 254 2.07 2.06 25.15
C ILE A 254 0.95 1.03 24.90
N ALA A 255 -0.01 1.34 24.04
CA ALA A 255 -1.12 0.45 23.72
C ALA A 255 -0.64 -0.88 23.09
N VAL A 256 0.33 -0.84 22.16
CA VAL A 256 0.92 -2.04 21.54
C VAL A 256 1.71 -2.85 22.56
N VAL A 257 2.49 -2.20 23.42
CA VAL A 257 3.24 -2.87 24.50
C VAL A 257 2.28 -3.61 25.45
N LEU A 258 1.20 -2.95 25.89
CA LEU A 258 0.20 -3.53 26.78
C LEU A 258 -0.48 -4.75 26.15
N ILE A 259 -1.02 -4.62 24.94
CA ILE A 259 -1.76 -5.72 24.31
C ILE A 259 -0.84 -6.89 23.96
N THR A 260 0.42 -6.62 23.60
CA THR A 260 1.43 -7.66 23.32
C THR A 260 1.79 -8.43 24.58
N ALA A 261 1.97 -7.73 25.71
CA ALA A 261 2.18 -8.38 27.01
C ALA A 261 0.96 -9.20 27.45
N CYS A 262 -0.25 -8.67 27.28
CA CYS A 262 -1.50 -9.39 27.57
C CYS A 262 -1.65 -10.67 26.74
N SER A 263 -1.31 -10.64 25.45
CA SER A 263 -1.31 -11.84 24.60
C SER A 263 -0.32 -12.87 25.13
N GLY A 264 0.92 -12.47 25.46
CA GLY A 264 1.94 -13.36 26.03
C GLY A 264 1.53 -14.00 27.36
N LEU A 265 0.92 -13.23 28.27
CA LEU A 265 0.40 -13.75 29.54
C LEU A 265 -0.79 -14.68 29.34
N SER A 266 -1.64 -14.42 28.35
CA SER A 266 -2.76 -15.29 27.98
C SER A 266 -2.25 -16.64 27.47
N VAL A 267 -1.19 -16.65 26.66
CA VAL A 267 -0.52 -17.89 26.23
C VAL A 267 0.04 -18.65 27.45
N ALA A 268 0.75 -17.97 28.35
CA ALA A 268 1.28 -18.59 29.56
C ALA A 268 0.16 -19.19 30.45
N ALA A 269 -0.97 -18.50 30.60
CA ALA A 269 -2.12 -18.98 31.35
C ALA A 269 -2.78 -20.21 30.70
N ILE A 270 -2.81 -20.29 29.36
CA ILE A 270 -3.27 -21.50 28.64
C ILE A 270 -2.31 -22.66 28.90
N LEU A 271 -1.01 -22.44 28.77
CA LEU A 271 0.01 -23.48 28.99
C LEU A 271 0.05 -23.98 30.44
N LYS A 272 -0.32 -23.13 31.41
CA LYS A 272 -0.47 -23.55 32.81
C LYS A 272 -1.54 -24.63 33.00
N GLN A 273 -2.63 -24.55 32.22
CA GLN A 273 -3.81 -25.40 32.43
C GLN A 273 -3.95 -26.51 31.41
N ARG A 274 -3.25 -26.45 30.27
CA ARG A 274 -3.43 -27.32 29.09
C ARG A 274 -2.14 -27.43 28.28
N ASP A 275 -2.05 -28.49 27.48
CA ASP A 275 -0.96 -28.69 26.53
C ASP A 275 -0.91 -27.59 25.45
N ASN A 276 0.24 -27.46 24.77
CA ASN A 276 0.48 -26.63 23.59
C ASN A 276 -0.58 -26.77 22.48
N LEU A 277 -1.37 -27.81 22.56
CA LEU A 277 -2.46 -28.16 21.67
C LEU A 277 -3.70 -27.26 21.81
N VAL A 278 -3.99 -26.73 23.00
CA VAL A 278 -5.10 -25.74 23.16
C VAL A 278 -4.70 -24.40 22.55
N LYS A 279 -3.40 -24.08 22.54
CA LYS A 279 -2.85 -22.93 21.79
C LYS A 279 -3.02 -23.11 20.28
N LEU A 280 -2.95 -24.35 19.77
CA LEU A 280 -3.24 -24.68 18.36
C LEU A 280 -4.69 -24.32 18.00
N VAL A 281 -5.66 -24.79 18.80
CA VAL A 281 -7.10 -24.51 18.60
C VAL A 281 -7.42 -23.03 18.78
N GLY A 282 -6.81 -22.38 19.76
CA GLY A 282 -6.96 -20.94 19.95
C GLY A 282 -6.42 -20.15 18.76
N SER A 283 -5.30 -20.59 18.19
CA SER A 283 -4.71 -19.92 17.02
C SER A 283 -5.62 -20.08 15.79
N SER A 284 -6.20 -21.27 15.55
CA SER A 284 -7.13 -21.44 14.42
C SER A 284 -8.40 -20.60 14.55
N LEU A 285 -8.93 -20.48 15.77
CA LEU A 285 -10.08 -19.62 16.08
C LEU A 285 -9.74 -18.13 15.90
N CYS A 286 -8.55 -17.70 16.33
CA CYS A 286 -8.07 -16.31 16.15
C CYS A 286 -8.09 -15.89 14.68
N ILE A 287 -7.69 -16.76 13.75
CA ILE A 287 -7.74 -16.50 12.30
C ILE A 287 -9.16 -16.29 11.83
N THR A 288 -10.03 -17.23 12.21
CA THR A 288 -11.42 -17.23 11.79
C THR A 288 -12.11 -15.97 12.29
N THR A 289 -11.88 -15.60 13.55
CA THR A 289 -12.40 -14.35 14.13
C THR A 289 -11.76 -13.12 13.52
N LEU A 290 -10.47 -13.14 13.16
CA LEU A 290 -9.79 -12.03 12.51
C LEU A 290 -10.41 -11.76 11.13
N TYR A 291 -10.58 -12.79 10.30
CA TYR A 291 -11.22 -12.65 8.99
C TYR A 291 -12.67 -12.15 9.10
N VAL A 292 -13.46 -12.73 10.01
CA VAL A 292 -14.85 -12.30 10.23
C VAL A 292 -14.90 -10.87 10.76
N LEU A 293 -14.07 -10.51 11.74
CA LEU A 293 -14.10 -9.19 12.36
C LEU A 293 -13.49 -8.12 11.44
N GLN A 294 -12.51 -8.46 10.62
CA GLN A 294 -12.01 -7.59 9.56
C GLN A 294 -13.14 -7.24 8.60
N HIS A 295 -13.93 -8.22 8.16
CA HIS A 295 -15.05 -7.97 7.26
C HIS A 295 -16.21 -7.20 7.94
N VAL A 296 -16.54 -7.53 9.19
CA VAL A 296 -17.65 -6.90 9.94
C VAL A 296 -17.31 -5.49 10.44
N CYS A 297 -16.13 -5.28 11.01
CA CYS A 297 -15.71 -3.99 11.59
C CYS A 297 -15.05 -3.06 10.57
N PHE A 298 -14.45 -3.60 9.51
CA PHE A 298 -13.81 -2.83 8.44
C PHE A 298 -14.39 -3.23 7.08
N PRO A 299 -15.64 -2.84 6.76
CA PRO A 299 -16.27 -3.10 5.46
C PRO A 299 -15.62 -2.36 4.27
N LEU A 300 -14.41 -1.82 4.47
CA LEU A 300 -13.53 -1.22 3.46
C LEU A 300 -12.49 -2.22 2.93
N ALA A 301 -12.38 -3.42 3.50
CA ALA A 301 -11.46 -4.45 3.00
C ALA A 301 -12.11 -5.23 1.85
N GLU A 302 -11.29 -5.56 0.84
CA GLU A 302 -11.58 -6.31 -0.39
C GLU A 302 -12.65 -7.41 -0.25
N GLU A 303 -13.34 -7.67 -1.35
CA GLU A 303 -14.33 -8.75 -1.47
C GLU A 303 -13.77 -10.06 -0.89
N VAL A 304 -14.52 -10.71 0.00
CA VAL A 304 -14.13 -12.02 0.52
C VAL A 304 -14.31 -13.02 -0.61
N GLU A 305 -13.21 -13.32 -1.29
CA GLU A 305 -13.22 -14.25 -2.40
C GLU A 305 -13.65 -15.65 -1.93
N SER A 306 -14.42 -16.33 -2.78
CA SER A 306 -14.95 -17.67 -2.50
C SER A 306 -13.84 -18.66 -2.10
N ARG A 307 -12.62 -18.52 -2.65
CA ARG A 307 -11.45 -19.33 -2.27
C ARG A 307 -11.06 -19.17 -0.81
N ALA A 308 -11.14 -17.95 -0.26
CA ALA A 308 -10.76 -17.67 1.13
C ALA A 308 -11.78 -18.30 2.08
N VAL A 309 -13.08 -18.24 1.74
CA VAL A 309 -14.16 -18.91 2.47
C VAL A 309 -13.94 -20.43 2.49
N ILE A 310 -13.61 -21.02 1.34
CA ILE A 310 -13.31 -22.45 1.21
C ILE A 310 -12.07 -22.82 2.04
N GLY A 311 -10.99 -22.04 1.95
CA GLY A 311 -9.75 -22.25 2.70
C GLY A 311 -9.96 -22.21 4.22
N ILE A 312 -10.66 -21.19 4.72
CA ILE A 312 -10.99 -21.04 6.15
C ILE A 312 -11.90 -22.18 6.63
N GLY A 313 -12.86 -22.59 5.79
CA GLY A 313 -13.73 -23.74 6.06
C GLY A 313 -12.94 -25.03 6.23
N ILE A 314 -12.07 -25.36 5.26
CA ILE A 314 -11.19 -26.53 5.31
C ILE A 314 -10.29 -26.47 6.54
N LEU A 315 -9.68 -25.32 6.83
CA LEU A 315 -8.81 -25.11 7.99
C LEU A 315 -9.54 -25.41 9.31
N THR A 316 -10.79 -24.95 9.44
CA THR A 316 -11.61 -25.14 10.64
C THR A 316 -11.98 -26.61 10.85
N VAL A 317 -12.50 -27.26 9.80
CA VAL A 317 -12.90 -28.69 9.85
C VAL A 317 -11.69 -29.59 10.09
N SER A 318 -10.55 -29.30 9.44
CA SER A 318 -9.32 -30.06 9.59
C SER A 318 -8.74 -29.94 10.99
N THR A 319 -8.81 -28.75 11.60
CA THR A 319 -8.38 -28.55 13.00
C THR A 319 -9.25 -29.36 13.95
N TRP A 320 -10.56 -29.41 13.75
CA TRP A 320 -11.46 -30.25 14.54
C TRP A 320 -11.14 -31.75 14.38
N ALA A 321 -10.98 -32.23 13.15
CA ALA A 321 -10.65 -33.62 12.87
C ALA A 321 -9.31 -34.03 13.48
N TYR A 322 -8.26 -33.21 13.30
CA TYR A 322 -6.94 -33.42 13.90
C TYR A 322 -7.03 -33.53 15.43
N ASN A 323 -7.81 -32.65 16.06
CA ASN A 323 -8.01 -32.68 17.50
C ASN A 323 -8.71 -33.94 18.00
N TYR A 324 -9.59 -34.54 17.21
CA TYR A 324 -10.25 -35.79 17.57
C TYR A 324 -9.30 -36.99 17.40
N TYR A 325 -8.65 -37.11 16.24
CA TYR A 325 -7.84 -38.28 15.91
C TYR A 325 -6.54 -38.37 16.70
N LYS A 326 -5.96 -37.25 17.12
CA LYS A 326 -4.74 -37.26 17.94
C LYS A 326 -4.95 -37.93 19.30
N ASP A 327 -6.18 -37.89 19.84
CA ASP A 327 -6.51 -38.38 21.19
C ASP A 327 -6.91 -39.87 21.17
N GLN A 328 -6.95 -40.50 20.00
CA GLN A 328 -7.23 -41.93 19.89
C GLN A 328 -5.97 -42.76 20.14
N PRO A 329 -6.03 -43.76 21.03
CA PRO A 329 -4.93 -44.71 21.20
C PRO A 329 -4.76 -45.55 19.93
N ASN A 330 -3.50 -45.69 19.48
CA ASN A 330 -3.14 -46.56 18.36
C ASN A 330 -3.62 -48.00 18.64
N GLN A 331 -4.54 -48.53 17.84
CA GLN A 331 -5.00 -49.92 17.96
C GLN A 331 -4.06 -50.92 17.25
N ASP A 332 -3.15 -50.45 16.40
CA ASP A 332 -2.23 -51.30 15.65
C ASP A 332 -0.77 -51.02 16.00
N GLY A 333 -0.13 -51.93 16.74
CA GLY A 333 1.32 -52.00 16.88
C GLY A 333 1.81 -52.23 18.31
N GLY A 334 2.15 -53.49 18.63
CA GLY A 334 2.84 -53.86 19.85
C GLY A 334 4.21 -53.18 20.01
N GLN A 335 4.62 -53.05 21.27
CA GLN A 335 5.96 -52.73 21.79
C GLN A 335 6.95 -52.16 20.77
N THR A 336 7.22 -50.85 20.80
CA THR A 336 8.52 -50.33 20.34
C THR A 336 8.83 -48.94 20.90
N ALA A 337 9.99 -48.91 21.59
CA ALA A 337 10.94 -47.82 21.84
C ALA A 337 10.44 -46.43 22.27
N GLU A 338 10.87 -46.01 23.47
CA GLU A 338 10.94 -44.60 23.86
C GLU A 338 11.79 -43.78 22.84
N PRO A 339 11.44 -42.51 22.57
CA PRO A 339 12.13 -41.69 21.58
C PRO A 339 13.57 -41.33 21.99
N ALA A 340 14.51 -41.45 21.05
CA ALA A 340 15.96 -41.28 21.25
C ALA A 340 16.41 -39.92 21.80
N LEU A 341 15.66 -38.83 21.57
CA LEU A 341 15.97 -37.50 22.09
C LEU A 341 15.77 -37.42 23.62
N TYR A 342 14.81 -38.19 24.14
CA TYR A 342 14.51 -38.25 25.58
C TYR A 342 15.64 -38.97 26.33
N THR A 343 16.18 -40.05 25.75
CA THR A 343 17.34 -40.77 26.29
C THR A 343 18.59 -39.90 26.26
N ALA A 344 18.80 -39.11 25.19
CA ALA A 344 19.95 -38.20 25.08
C ALA A 344 19.93 -37.06 26.11
N LEU A 345 18.75 -36.52 26.46
CA LEU A 345 18.61 -35.47 27.49
C LEU A 345 18.68 -36.02 28.93
N GLN A 346 18.26 -37.27 29.17
CA GLN A 346 18.37 -37.89 30.48
C GLN A 346 19.79 -38.38 30.81
N LEU A 347 20.56 -38.80 29.80
CA LEU A 347 21.94 -39.26 29.98
C LEU A 347 22.89 -38.15 30.48
N ASP A 348 22.54 -36.88 30.29
CA ASP A 348 23.39 -35.74 30.67
C ASP A 348 23.14 -35.24 32.12
N SER A 349 22.23 -35.85 32.87
CA SER A 349 21.92 -35.49 34.28
C SER A 349 22.38 -36.49 35.34
N GLY A 350 23.14 -37.54 34.99
CA GLY A 350 23.61 -38.56 35.93
C GLY A 350 25.08 -38.41 36.32
N LYS A 351 25.38 -37.87 37.51
CA LYS A 351 26.66 -38.07 38.19
C LYS A 351 26.63 -39.41 38.97
N PRO A 352 27.70 -40.22 38.99
CA PRO A 352 27.72 -41.45 39.79
C PRO A 352 28.25 -41.13 41.20
N GLU A 353 27.53 -41.53 42.25
CA GLU A 353 28.15 -41.83 43.55
C GLU A 353 27.48 -43.05 44.23
N ASP A 354 28.37 -43.99 44.54
CA ASP A 354 28.41 -45.06 45.53
C ASP A 354 27.16 -45.55 46.27
N GLY A 355 27.06 -46.88 46.33
CA GLY A 355 26.00 -47.60 46.98
C GLY A 355 26.11 -47.70 48.50
N SER A 356 24.96 -47.96 49.12
CA SER A 356 24.82 -48.94 50.22
C SER A 356 23.35 -49.28 50.44
N ASN A 357 23.14 -50.55 50.78
CA ASN A 357 21.90 -51.26 51.12
C ASN A 357 20.79 -50.45 51.81
N LEU A 358 19.51 -50.72 51.46
CA LEU A 358 18.53 -51.42 52.31
C LEU A 358 17.09 -51.37 51.74
N ASP A 359 16.43 -52.52 51.88
CA ASP A 359 14.99 -52.79 51.96
C ASP A 359 14.08 -52.61 50.74
N GLY A 360 13.76 -53.78 50.17
CA GLY A 360 12.61 -53.98 49.31
C GLY A 360 11.29 -53.75 50.04
N ARG A 361 10.53 -52.80 49.50
CA ARG A 361 9.06 -52.85 49.47
C ARG A 361 8.62 -52.47 48.06
N PRO A 362 7.78 -53.26 47.38
CA PRO A 362 7.20 -52.83 46.11
C PRO A 362 6.27 -51.66 46.40
N VAL A 363 6.66 -50.47 45.92
CA VAL A 363 5.77 -49.31 45.86
C VAL A 363 4.58 -49.70 44.99
N ALA A 364 3.40 -49.63 45.58
CA ALA A 364 2.14 -49.96 44.95
C ALA A 364 2.03 -49.25 43.59
N ARG A 365 1.98 -50.07 42.54
CA ARG A 365 1.63 -49.69 41.18
C ARG A 365 0.23 -49.10 41.27
N GLY A 366 0.13 -47.77 41.22
CA GLY A 366 -1.13 -47.05 41.21
C GLY A 366 -2.05 -47.66 40.15
N GLU A 367 -3.23 -48.07 40.58
CA GLU A 367 -4.31 -48.53 39.73
C GLU A 367 -4.46 -47.58 38.55
N TYR A 368 -4.36 -48.13 37.33
CA TYR A 368 -4.86 -47.48 36.14
C TYR A 368 -6.37 -47.33 36.32
N ALA A 369 -6.79 -46.19 36.85
CA ALA A 369 -8.17 -45.77 36.81
C ALA A 369 -8.61 -45.79 35.34
N ASN A 370 -9.54 -46.69 35.03
CA ASN A 370 -10.28 -46.72 33.78
C ASN A 370 -11.05 -45.40 33.63
N ALA A 371 -10.39 -44.35 33.15
CA ALA A 371 -11.01 -43.10 32.76
C ALA A 371 -11.50 -43.21 31.31
N THR A 372 -12.57 -43.97 31.09
CA THR A 372 -13.45 -43.78 29.93
C THR A 372 -14.44 -42.66 30.26
N GLU A 373 -13.95 -41.44 30.49
CA GLU A 373 -14.78 -40.27 30.25
C GLU A 373 -14.77 -40.04 28.73
N PRO A 374 -15.92 -40.13 28.03
CA PRO A 374 -15.97 -39.86 26.61
C PRO A 374 -15.52 -38.43 26.37
N SER A 375 -14.46 -38.27 25.57
CA SER A 375 -14.03 -36.95 25.12
C SER A 375 -15.24 -36.22 24.54
N ALA A 376 -15.56 -35.05 25.10
CA ALA A 376 -16.74 -34.25 24.73
C ALA A 376 -16.69 -33.72 23.28
N ILE A 377 -15.72 -34.15 22.47
CA ILE A 377 -15.51 -33.75 21.08
C ILE A 377 -16.28 -34.73 20.18
N PRO A 378 -17.25 -34.25 19.38
CA PRO A 378 -18.01 -35.10 18.48
C PRO A 378 -17.08 -35.81 17.47
N ARG A 379 -17.33 -37.10 17.21
CA ARG A 379 -16.61 -37.87 16.19
C ARG A 379 -16.82 -37.27 14.78
N PRO A 380 -15.76 -37.08 13.97
CA PRO A 380 -15.86 -36.73 12.57
C PRO A 380 -16.32 -37.96 11.76
N THR A 381 -17.64 -38.14 11.65
CA THR A 381 -18.24 -39.12 10.75
C THR A 381 -18.31 -38.56 9.34
N LEU A 382 -18.29 -39.43 8.32
CA LEU A 382 -18.42 -39.01 6.91
C LEU A 382 -19.62 -38.08 6.70
N PHE A 383 -20.76 -38.39 7.32
CA PHE A 383 -21.96 -37.55 7.28
C PHE A 383 -21.72 -36.13 7.81
N ARG A 384 -21.03 -35.98 8.95
CA ARG A 384 -20.73 -34.67 9.54
C ARG A 384 -19.73 -33.89 8.68
N LEU A 385 -18.74 -34.57 8.10
CA LEU A 385 -17.78 -33.96 7.19
C LEU A 385 -18.46 -33.48 5.90
N LEU A 386 -19.37 -34.27 5.34
CA LEU A 386 -20.18 -33.88 4.17
C LEU A 386 -21.09 -32.70 4.49
N LEU A 387 -21.75 -32.70 5.66
CA LEU A 387 -22.58 -31.58 6.10
C LEU A 387 -21.75 -30.28 6.22
N CYS A 388 -20.57 -30.36 6.84
CA CYS A 388 -19.64 -29.21 6.89
C CYS A 388 -19.23 -28.77 5.49
N GLY A 389 -18.94 -29.70 4.58
CA GLY A 389 -18.62 -29.40 3.18
C GLY A 389 -19.75 -28.65 2.48
N VAL A 390 -21.00 -29.10 2.62
CA VAL A 390 -22.18 -28.42 2.09
C VAL A 390 -22.34 -27.02 2.66
N ILE A 391 -22.15 -26.85 3.98
CA ILE A 391 -22.20 -25.52 4.62
C ILE A 391 -21.12 -24.60 4.05
N ILE A 392 -19.88 -25.08 3.88
CA ILE A 392 -18.78 -24.30 3.31
C ILE A 392 -19.09 -23.91 1.86
N SER A 393 -19.57 -24.85 1.04
CA SER A 393 -19.95 -24.58 -0.35
C SER A 393 -21.11 -23.60 -0.46
N LEU A 394 -22.12 -23.70 0.42
CA LEU A 394 -23.21 -22.73 0.50
C LEU A 394 -22.69 -21.35 0.88
N LEU A 395 -21.84 -21.25 1.91
CA LEU A 395 -21.24 -19.97 2.33
C LEU A 395 -20.35 -19.36 1.24
N ALA A 396 -19.65 -20.17 0.45
CA ALA A 396 -18.82 -19.71 -0.66
C ALA A 396 -19.64 -19.34 -1.92
N ALA A 397 -20.83 -19.92 -2.09
CA ALA A 397 -21.72 -19.68 -3.23
C ALA A 397 -22.70 -18.53 -3.00
N VAL A 398 -22.91 -18.09 -1.76
CA VAL A 398 -23.75 -16.92 -1.52
C VAL A 398 -22.94 -15.65 -1.83
N PRO A 399 -23.37 -14.78 -2.76
CA PRO A 399 -22.77 -13.47 -2.94
C PRO A 399 -22.74 -12.70 -1.62
N PRO A 400 -21.71 -11.89 -1.34
CA PRO A 400 -21.50 -11.28 -0.04
C PRO A 400 -22.78 -10.59 0.46
N PHE A 401 -23.29 -11.06 1.59
CA PHE A 401 -24.61 -10.76 2.18
C PHE A 401 -24.83 -9.31 2.64
N LEU A 402 -24.05 -8.34 2.16
CA LEU A 402 -24.26 -6.94 2.44
C LEU A 402 -24.63 -6.22 1.15
N PRO A 403 -25.87 -5.73 1.00
CA PRO A 403 -26.21 -4.88 -0.13
C PRO A 403 -25.26 -3.68 -0.12
N ARG A 404 -24.58 -3.44 -1.24
CA ARG A 404 -23.79 -2.22 -1.47
C ARG A 404 -24.63 -1.01 -1.05
N PRO A 405 -24.35 -0.27 0.03
CA PRO A 405 -24.63 1.15 -0.06
C PRO A 405 -23.67 1.66 -1.14
N ALA A 406 -24.16 2.51 -2.05
CA ALA A 406 -23.36 3.20 -3.07
C ALA A 406 -22.18 4.06 -2.53
N ARG A 407 -21.77 3.85 -1.28
CA ARG A 407 -20.77 4.58 -0.50
C ARG A 407 -19.33 4.10 -0.68
N SER A 408 -19.07 2.92 -1.27
CA SER A 408 -17.68 2.49 -1.54
C SER A 408 -17.13 3.20 -2.78
N ILE A 409 -17.94 3.37 -3.84
CA ILE A 409 -17.52 4.13 -5.02
C ILE A 409 -17.24 5.59 -4.66
N GLU A 410 -18.09 6.24 -3.86
CA GLU A 410 -17.86 7.64 -3.44
C GLU A 410 -16.68 7.79 -2.46
N ARG A 411 -16.31 6.71 -1.73
CA ARG A 411 -15.20 6.73 -0.77
C ARG A 411 -13.86 6.31 -1.35
N ASP A 412 -13.84 5.44 -2.35
CA ASP A 412 -12.67 5.24 -3.20
C ASP A 412 -12.53 6.44 -4.15
N PHE A 413 -13.62 7.01 -4.67
CA PHE A 413 -13.61 8.35 -5.30
C PHE A 413 -13.34 9.51 -4.32
N THR A 414 -13.20 9.31 -3.02
CA THR A 414 -12.71 10.37 -2.12
C THR A 414 -11.44 9.99 -1.37
N SER A 415 -10.99 8.73 -1.37
CA SER A 415 -9.67 8.31 -0.88
C SER A 415 -8.63 8.44 -2.00
N PHE A 416 -9.03 8.16 -3.24
CA PHE A 416 -8.30 8.42 -4.48
C PHE A 416 -8.25 9.93 -4.79
N PHE A 417 -9.22 10.73 -4.31
CA PHE A 417 -9.35 12.17 -4.65
C PHE A 417 -9.22 13.15 -3.46
N SER A 418 -9.27 12.68 -2.21
CA SER A 418 -8.78 13.42 -1.03
C SER A 418 -7.61 12.62 -0.46
N PRO A 419 -6.41 12.77 -1.04
CA PRO A 419 -5.25 12.01 -0.63
C PRO A 419 -4.95 12.33 0.83
N ARG A 420 -5.34 11.41 1.71
CA ARG A 420 -4.90 11.41 3.09
C ARG A 420 -3.38 11.27 2.98
N HIS A 421 -2.64 12.20 3.59
CA HIS A 421 -1.17 12.32 3.55
C HIS A 421 -0.55 13.29 2.54
N ILE A 422 -1.33 13.99 1.69
CA ILE A 422 -0.77 15.13 0.94
C ILE A 422 -0.87 16.39 1.81
N TYR A 423 0.26 16.80 2.38
CA TYR A 423 0.39 18.14 2.95
C TYR A 423 0.70 19.09 1.80
N PRO A 424 -0.13 20.12 1.53
CA PRO A 424 0.23 21.13 0.56
C PRO A 424 1.55 21.75 1.01
N ALA A 425 2.61 21.50 0.24
CA ALA A 425 3.90 22.07 0.54
C ALA A 425 3.84 23.58 0.31
N ASP A 426 4.54 24.35 1.13
CA ASP A 426 4.77 25.76 0.79
C ASP A 426 5.76 25.79 -0.38
N TRP A 427 5.23 25.86 -1.60
CA TRP A 427 6.00 25.79 -2.85
C TRP A 427 7.02 26.93 -3.00
N SER A 428 6.91 27.98 -2.20
CA SER A 428 7.93 29.02 -2.12
C SER A 428 9.19 28.57 -1.37
N LYS A 429 9.11 27.51 -0.55
CA LYS A 429 10.18 27.02 0.33
C LYS A 429 10.78 25.68 -0.10
N VAL A 430 10.10 24.93 -0.98
CA VAL A 430 10.59 23.65 -1.48
C VAL A 430 11.67 23.88 -2.54
N SER A 431 12.84 23.28 -2.37
CA SER A 431 13.89 23.43 -3.38
C SER A 431 13.49 22.75 -4.69
N VAL A 432 13.75 23.44 -5.80
CA VAL A 432 13.46 22.94 -7.17
C VAL A 432 14.15 21.59 -7.41
N ARG A 433 15.39 21.45 -6.92
CA ARG A 433 16.22 20.26 -7.13
C ARG A 433 15.72 19.04 -6.35
N GLU A 434 15.21 19.21 -5.14
CA GLU A 434 14.69 18.09 -4.33
C GLU A 434 13.35 17.59 -4.85
N SER A 435 12.46 18.49 -5.27
CA SER A 435 11.16 18.09 -5.83
C SER A 435 11.29 17.45 -7.21
N GLN A 436 12.17 17.95 -8.08
CA GLN A 436 12.48 17.28 -9.35
C GLN A 436 13.16 15.94 -9.14
N ARG A 437 14.15 15.87 -8.25
CA ARG A 437 14.80 14.61 -7.92
C ARG A 437 13.80 13.62 -7.33
N CYS A 438 12.87 14.05 -6.49
CA CYS A 438 11.83 13.18 -5.95
C CYS A 438 10.94 12.59 -7.05
N VAL A 439 10.44 13.43 -7.97
CA VAL A 439 9.64 12.97 -9.11
C VAL A 439 10.48 12.03 -9.98
N MET A 440 11.69 12.42 -10.38
CA MET A 440 12.56 11.57 -11.20
C MET A 440 12.95 10.25 -10.50
N ASP A 441 13.21 10.27 -9.20
CA ASP A 441 13.55 9.08 -8.38
C ASP A 441 12.33 8.18 -8.15
N ALA A 442 11.11 8.73 -8.14
CA ALA A 442 9.85 7.99 -8.07
C ALA A 442 9.57 7.23 -9.37
N PHE A 443 10.03 7.78 -10.49
CA PHE A 443 9.95 7.14 -11.80
C PHE A 443 11.19 6.29 -12.15
N GLN A 444 12.28 6.45 -11.38
CA GLN A 444 13.46 5.61 -11.13
C GLN A 444 14.29 5.08 -12.31
N ASP A 445 13.72 4.91 -13.49
CA ASP A 445 14.39 4.59 -14.73
C ASP A 445 13.85 5.55 -15.79
N GLY A 446 14.74 6.05 -16.66
CA GLY A 446 14.35 6.95 -17.74
C GLY A 446 13.02 6.51 -18.34
N LEU A 447 12.04 7.40 -18.21
CA LEU A 447 10.69 7.26 -18.71
C LEU A 447 10.81 7.27 -20.25
N GLU A 448 11.20 6.12 -20.82
CA GLU A 448 11.18 5.81 -22.24
C GLU A 448 9.79 5.26 -22.56
N PRO A 449 8.94 6.00 -23.30
CA PRO A 449 7.57 5.59 -23.63
C PRO A 449 7.50 4.17 -24.21
N ASP A 450 8.54 3.78 -24.94
CA ASP A 450 8.63 2.51 -25.67
C ASP A 450 8.92 1.30 -24.77
N ARG A 451 9.53 1.50 -23.58
CA ARG A 451 9.91 0.39 -22.69
C ARG A 451 8.83 0.04 -21.67
N HIS A 452 7.99 1.00 -21.30
CA HIS A 452 7.08 0.83 -20.16
C HIS A 452 5.72 1.57 -20.28
N PRO A 453 4.85 1.21 -21.25
CA PRO A 453 3.56 1.86 -21.47
C PRO A 453 2.57 1.71 -20.29
N SER A 454 2.74 0.74 -19.40
CA SER A 454 1.92 0.57 -18.19
C SER A 454 2.29 1.52 -17.05
N LEU A 455 3.54 2.02 -16.99
CA LEU A 455 3.99 2.94 -15.93
C LEU A 455 3.29 4.31 -15.98
N LEU A 456 2.68 4.61 -17.12
CA LEU A 456 1.98 5.86 -17.41
C LEU A 456 0.53 5.89 -16.98
N ALA A 457 -0.12 4.73 -16.95
CA ALA A 457 -1.50 4.62 -16.49
C ALA A 457 -1.60 4.94 -14.99
N ASP A 458 -0.54 4.66 -14.23
CA ASP A 458 -0.51 4.77 -12.76
C ASP A 458 0.30 5.98 -12.26
N TRP A 459 0.48 7.00 -13.10
CA TRP A 459 1.29 8.18 -12.75
C TRP A 459 0.76 8.88 -11.48
N GLU A 460 -0.56 9.04 -11.38
CA GLU A 460 -1.20 9.67 -10.23
C GLU A 460 -0.97 8.85 -8.95
N GLU A 461 -1.14 7.53 -9.03
CA GLU A 461 -0.93 6.60 -7.92
C GLU A 461 0.54 6.60 -7.46
N ARG A 462 1.49 6.59 -8.39
CA ARG A 462 2.93 6.67 -8.07
C ARG A 462 3.32 8.00 -7.44
N ILE A 463 2.79 9.12 -7.92
CA ILE A 463 3.04 10.42 -7.28
C ILE A 463 2.46 10.43 -5.87
N VAL A 464 1.25 9.92 -5.68
CA VAL A 464 0.62 9.83 -4.37
C VAL A 464 1.44 8.93 -3.42
N HIS A 465 2.02 7.82 -3.91
CA HIS A 465 2.85 6.92 -3.11
C HIS A 465 4.31 7.35 -2.93
N SER A 466 4.83 8.25 -3.78
CA SER A 466 6.25 8.66 -3.75
C SER A 466 6.63 9.60 -2.62
N ALA A 467 5.67 10.01 -1.77
CA ALA A 467 5.84 11.00 -0.71
C ALA A 467 6.40 12.35 -1.20
N CYS A 468 6.36 12.61 -2.51
CA CYS A 468 6.83 13.85 -3.10
C CYS A 468 5.91 15.03 -2.70
N PRO A 469 6.47 16.25 -2.56
CA PRO A 469 5.66 17.43 -2.33
C PRO A 469 4.73 17.64 -3.53
N VAL A 470 3.44 17.85 -3.25
CA VAL A 470 2.41 17.96 -4.28
C VAL A 470 1.92 19.40 -4.40
N TYR A 471 1.74 19.83 -5.64
CA TYR A 471 1.27 21.14 -5.98
C TYR A 471 -0.24 21.22 -5.75
N PRO A 472 -0.71 22.21 -4.96
CA PRO A 472 -2.11 22.30 -4.59
C PRO A 472 -2.96 22.60 -5.82
N VAL A 473 -3.94 21.72 -6.04
CA VAL A 473 -5.02 21.94 -7.00
C VAL A 473 -6.17 22.61 -6.24
N PRO A 474 -6.72 23.75 -6.69
CA PRO A 474 -7.84 24.40 -6.01
C PRO A 474 -9.08 23.49 -5.97
N ASP A 475 -9.86 23.60 -4.90
CA ASP A 475 -11.17 22.92 -4.80
C ASP A 475 -12.15 23.40 -5.88
N SER A 476 -11.95 24.63 -6.39
CA SER A 476 -12.69 25.18 -7.53
C SER A 476 -12.22 24.65 -8.88
N GLY A 477 -11.25 23.74 -8.89
CA GLY A 477 -10.64 23.22 -10.10
C GLY A 477 -9.64 24.13 -10.77
N LEU A 478 -9.13 23.62 -11.88
CA LEU A 478 -8.13 24.26 -12.72
C LEU A 478 -8.83 25.08 -13.81
N THR A 479 -8.27 26.25 -14.09
CA THR A 479 -8.71 27.07 -15.23
C THR A 479 -7.75 26.83 -16.38
N PHE A 480 -8.30 26.38 -17.51
CA PHE A 480 -7.60 26.21 -18.77
C PHE A 480 -7.90 27.43 -19.62
N HIS A 481 -6.89 27.94 -20.30
CA HIS A 481 -6.97 29.11 -21.14
C HIS A 481 -6.51 28.74 -22.53
N ALA A 482 -7.31 29.06 -23.53
CA ALA A 482 -6.94 28.88 -24.93
C ALA A 482 -7.28 30.16 -25.69
N ARG A 483 -6.54 30.44 -26.77
CA ARG A 483 -6.81 31.60 -27.62
C ARG A 483 -7.70 31.17 -28.78
N TRP A 484 -8.79 31.88 -28.96
CA TRP A 484 -9.62 31.81 -30.15
C TRP A 484 -8.88 32.52 -31.30
N ARG A 485 -8.67 31.82 -32.42
CA ARG A 485 -8.02 32.36 -33.61
C ARG A 485 -8.98 32.26 -34.79
N ASP A 486 -8.83 33.12 -35.78
CA ASP A 486 -9.51 32.95 -37.07
C ASP A 486 -9.02 31.62 -37.69
N GLY A 487 -9.85 30.58 -37.62
CA GLY A 487 -9.56 29.20 -38.00
C GLY A 487 -10.86 28.46 -38.30
N THR A 488 -10.77 27.17 -38.66
CA THR A 488 -11.96 26.36 -38.92
C THR A 488 -12.75 26.15 -37.62
N GLU A 489 -14.06 26.37 -37.66
CA GLU A 489 -14.97 26.14 -36.52
C GLU A 489 -14.79 24.72 -35.95
N GLU A 490 -14.59 23.75 -36.82
CA GLU A 490 -14.31 22.35 -36.48
C GLU A 490 -13.09 22.18 -35.57
N ALA A 491 -12.06 23.02 -35.68
CA ALA A 491 -10.88 22.93 -34.83
C ALA A 491 -11.18 23.34 -33.38
N HIS A 492 -11.96 24.41 -33.18
CA HIS A 492 -12.35 24.86 -31.84
C HIS A 492 -13.35 23.92 -31.19
N ASP A 493 -14.30 23.40 -31.97
CA ASP A 493 -15.22 22.36 -31.53
C ASP A 493 -14.45 21.14 -31.07
N PHE A 494 -13.51 20.66 -31.88
CA PHE A 494 -12.74 19.47 -31.56
C PHE A 494 -11.82 19.66 -30.34
N ALA A 495 -11.16 20.82 -30.23
CA ALA A 495 -10.35 21.16 -29.04
C ALA A 495 -11.22 21.26 -27.76
N THR A 496 -12.46 21.74 -27.89
CA THR A 496 -13.39 21.83 -26.77
C THR A 496 -13.94 20.46 -26.38
N ASP A 497 -14.33 19.64 -27.36
CA ASP A 497 -14.80 18.26 -27.15
C ASP A 497 -13.73 17.39 -26.49
N THR A 498 -12.48 17.50 -26.95
CA THR A 498 -11.35 16.76 -26.36
C THR A 498 -11.07 17.22 -24.93
N PHE A 499 -11.17 18.52 -24.62
CA PHE A 499 -11.13 19.02 -23.25
C PHE A 499 -12.26 18.43 -22.38
N LEU A 500 -13.50 18.45 -22.88
CA LEU A 500 -14.67 17.97 -22.16
C LEU A 500 -14.62 16.45 -21.90
N ALA A 501 -14.07 15.70 -22.86
CA ALA A 501 -13.88 14.25 -22.74
C ALA A 501 -12.75 13.89 -21.76
N SER A 502 -11.63 14.62 -21.82
CA SER A 502 -10.41 14.26 -21.08
C SER A 502 -10.30 14.83 -19.66
N GLN A 503 -10.86 16.02 -19.39
CA GLN A 503 -10.67 16.71 -18.11
C GLN A 503 -11.76 16.40 -17.08
N ARG A 504 -11.38 16.35 -15.80
CA ARG A 504 -12.30 16.08 -14.67
C ARG A 504 -13.19 17.29 -14.34
N LEU A 505 -14.26 17.49 -15.10
CA LEU A 505 -15.09 18.70 -14.97
C LEU A 505 -15.79 18.81 -13.59
N ARG A 506 -16.10 17.67 -12.93
CA ARG A 506 -16.65 17.66 -11.55
C ARG A 506 -15.69 18.21 -10.50
N ALA A 507 -14.39 18.20 -10.79
CA ALA A 507 -13.38 18.87 -9.96
C ALA A 507 -13.37 20.39 -10.18
N GLY A 508 -14.35 20.96 -10.89
CA GLY A 508 -14.46 22.40 -11.17
C GLY A 508 -13.60 22.87 -12.35
N HIS A 509 -13.06 21.95 -13.15
CA HIS A 509 -12.22 22.32 -14.29
C HIS A 509 -13.03 23.07 -15.34
N ARG A 510 -12.45 24.14 -15.88
CA ARG A 510 -13.10 24.97 -16.90
C ARG A 510 -12.12 25.41 -17.97
N LEU A 511 -12.60 25.50 -19.20
CA LEU A 511 -11.91 26.04 -20.36
C LEU A 511 -12.43 27.44 -20.66
N ILE A 512 -11.53 28.40 -20.78
CA ILE A 512 -11.82 29.77 -21.17
C ILE A 512 -11.17 30.05 -22.53
N TRP A 513 -12.01 30.28 -23.53
CA TRP A 513 -11.61 30.77 -24.85
C TRP A 513 -11.49 32.29 -24.84
N TRP A 514 -10.29 32.79 -25.15
CA TRP A 514 -9.99 34.21 -25.23
C TRP A 514 -9.99 34.68 -26.69
N TYR A 515 -10.87 35.61 -27.03
CA TYR A 515 -11.01 36.10 -28.41
C TYR A 515 -10.78 37.61 -28.50
N GLU A 516 -10.18 38.09 -29.58
CA GLU A 516 -9.94 39.53 -29.75
C GLU A 516 -11.25 40.24 -30.10
N ALA A 517 -11.68 41.17 -29.26
CA ALA A 517 -12.86 41.98 -29.56
C ALA A 517 -12.46 43.14 -30.48
N ASN A 518 -12.30 42.87 -31.78
CA ASN A 518 -12.07 43.94 -32.76
C ASN A 518 -13.36 44.74 -32.91
N GLY A 519 -13.37 45.99 -32.44
CA GLY A 519 -14.54 46.87 -32.29
C GLY A 519 -15.31 47.25 -33.56
N SER A 520 -15.10 46.56 -34.68
CA SER A 520 -15.81 46.78 -35.94
C SER A 520 -16.21 45.51 -36.71
N SER A 521 -15.77 44.30 -36.31
CA SER A 521 -16.16 43.06 -37.00
C SER A 521 -16.73 42.03 -36.00
N PRO A 522 -18.00 41.60 -36.16
CA PRO A 522 -18.60 40.55 -35.33
C PRO A 522 -17.95 39.16 -35.53
N ALA A 523 -17.00 39.01 -36.46
CA ALA A 523 -16.42 37.74 -36.89
C ALA A 523 -15.27 37.21 -36.01
N SER A 524 -14.79 37.95 -35.01
CA SER A 524 -13.55 37.58 -34.29
C SER A 524 -13.76 36.76 -33.01
N GLY A 525 -14.97 36.24 -32.77
CA GLY A 525 -15.30 35.45 -31.58
C GLY A 525 -16.03 34.14 -31.93
N PRO A 526 -16.49 33.40 -30.91
CA PRO A 526 -17.27 32.18 -31.13
C PRO A 526 -18.50 32.48 -31.97
N ASP A 527 -18.73 31.63 -32.97
CA ASP A 527 -19.86 31.71 -33.88
C ASP A 527 -21.16 31.27 -33.17
N GLU A 528 -22.28 31.33 -33.88
CA GLU A 528 -23.58 31.00 -33.30
C GLU A 528 -23.71 29.50 -32.99
N ALA A 529 -23.10 28.61 -33.79
CA ALA A 529 -23.15 27.18 -33.56
C ALA A 529 -22.34 26.79 -32.30
N PHE A 530 -21.11 27.31 -32.15
CA PHE A 530 -20.32 27.09 -30.93
C PHE A 530 -21.04 27.64 -29.69
N ARG A 531 -21.63 28.84 -29.81
CA ARG A 531 -22.40 29.45 -28.72
C ARG A 531 -23.60 28.61 -28.33
N ALA A 532 -24.40 28.16 -29.30
CA ALA A 532 -25.55 27.32 -29.06
C ALA A 532 -25.15 26.00 -28.39
N ARG A 533 -24.05 25.40 -28.84
CA ARG A 533 -23.57 24.10 -28.33
C ARG A 533 -22.97 24.17 -26.94
N TYR A 534 -22.09 25.12 -26.65
CA TYR A 534 -21.32 25.12 -25.39
C TYR A 534 -21.69 26.23 -24.41
N LEU A 535 -22.15 27.39 -24.90
CA LEU A 535 -22.29 28.61 -24.10
C LEU A 535 -23.76 28.97 -23.79
N ALA A 536 -24.73 28.36 -24.46
CA ALA A 536 -26.15 28.59 -24.22
C ALA A 536 -26.53 28.10 -22.82
N SER A 537 -27.36 28.84 -22.08
CA SER A 537 -27.73 28.49 -20.70
C SER A 537 -28.37 27.11 -20.51
N GLU A 538 -28.92 26.54 -21.59
CA GLU A 538 -29.52 25.21 -21.62
C GLU A 538 -28.50 24.10 -21.90
N SER A 539 -27.30 24.45 -22.37
CA SER A 539 -26.23 23.50 -22.65
C SER A 539 -25.69 22.90 -21.35
N PRO A 540 -25.48 21.58 -21.29
CA PRO A 540 -24.87 20.95 -20.14
C PRO A 540 -23.38 21.30 -19.99
N PHE A 541 -22.77 21.93 -20.99
CA PHE A 541 -21.35 22.30 -21.02
C PHE A 541 -21.06 23.71 -20.46
N THR A 542 -22.09 24.55 -20.29
CA THR A 542 -21.93 25.94 -19.85
C THR A 542 -21.18 26.14 -18.54
N PRO A 543 -21.28 25.25 -17.53
CA PRO A 543 -20.46 25.38 -16.32
C PRO A 543 -18.96 25.22 -16.56
N PHE A 544 -18.57 24.61 -17.68
CA PHE A 544 -17.21 24.14 -17.95
C PHE A 544 -16.54 24.87 -19.12
N VAL A 545 -17.30 25.53 -19.98
CA VAL A 545 -16.78 26.27 -21.13
C VAL A 545 -17.24 27.72 -21.05
N GLU A 546 -16.28 28.63 -21.18
CA GLU A 546 -16.53 30.07 -21.18
C GLU A 546 -15.80 30.72 -22.35
N ALA A 547 -16.38 31.79 -22.90
CA ALA A 547 -15.69 32.63 -23.87
C ALA A 547 -15.61 34.07 -23.36
N ARG A 548 -14.43 34.67 -23.41
CA ARG A 548 -14.16 36.02 -22.92
C ARG A 548 -13.43 36.88 -23.96
N PRO A 549 -13.80 38.16 -24.10
CA PRO A 549 -13.02 39.07 -24.90
C PRO A 549 -11.66 39.33 -24.24
N LEU A 550 -10.58 39.19 -25.00
CA LEU A 550 -9.23 39.50 -24.59
C LEU A 550 -8.97 41.00 -24.76
N LYS A 551 -9.14 41.76 -23.67
CA LYS A 551 -8.81 43.19 -23.63
C LYS A 551 -7.44 43.37 -22.97
N LEU A 552 -6.39 43.43 -23.79
CA LEU A 552 -5.00 43.54 -23.31
C LEU A 552 -4.80 44.75 -22.39
N ASP A 553 -5.39 45.89 -22.72
CA ASP A 553 -5.30 47.12 -21.92
C ASP A 553 -5.86 46.93 -20.50
N ASP A 554 -6.98 46.21 -20.37
CA ASP A 554 -7.62 45.95 -19.07
C ASP A 554 -6.85 44.93 -18.23
N LEU A 555 -6.17 43.98 -18.88
CA LEU A 555 -5.30 43.02 -18.21
C LEU A 555 -3.97 43.64 -17.78
N ALA A 556 -3.43 44.54 -18.59
CA ALA A 556 -2.16 45.21 -18.33
C ALA A 556 -2.27 46.36 -17.32
N ARG A 557 -3.46 46.95 -17.15
CA ARG A 557 -3.68 48.08 -16.23
C ARG A 557 -3.15 47.80 -14.83
N GLY A 558 -2.27 48.67 -14.34
CA GLY A 558 -1.64 48.53 -13.02
C GLY A 558 -0.55 47.47 -12.94
N THR A 559 -0.18 46.87 -14.06
CA THR A 559 1.00 45.99 -14.18
C THR A 559 2.13 46.72 -14.91
N CYS A 560 3.33 46.16 -14.84
CA CYS A 560 4.48 46.69 -15.59
C CYS A 560 4.32 46.64 -17.12
N ALA A 561 3.35 45.87 -17.64
CA ALA A 561 3.10 45.73 -19.07
C ALA A 561 2.31 46.91 -19.67
N GLU A 562 1.71 47.77 -18.84
CA GLU A 562 0.86 48.88 -19.30
C GLU A 562 1.62 49.87 -20.18
N GLU A 563 2.89 50.14 -19.87
CA GLU A 563 3.75 50.99 -20.70
C GLU A 563 4.24 50.27 -21.95
N SER A 564 4.49 48.96 -21.85
CA SER A 564 4.94 48.15 -22.99
C SER A 564 3.88 48.06 -24.09
N LEU A 565 2.59 48.00 -23.75
CA LEU A 565 1.50 48.00 -24.75
C LEU A 565 1.37 49.31 -25.53
N LYS A 566 1.90 50.42 -25.01
CA LYS A 566 1.86 51.74 -25.69
C LYS A 566 2.95 51.87 -26.75
N GLN A 567 3.96 51.00 -26.74
CA GLN A 567 5.05 51.00 -27.71
C GLN A 567 4.69 50.14 -28.91
N PRO A 568 5.20 50.45 -30.13
CA PRO A 568 5.02 49.61 -31.29
C PRO A 568 5.76 48.27 -31.08
N THR A 569 5.02 47.24 -30.68
CA THR A 569 5.52 45.88 -30.43
C THR A 569 5.12 44.93 -31.55
N SER A 570 5.92 43.88 -31.78
CA SER A 570 5.55 42.84 -32.75
C SER A 570 4.30 42.08 -32.32
N HIS A 571 3.53 41.58 -33.29
CA HIS A 571 2.32 40.81 -33.04
C HIS A 571 2.58 39.53 -32.21
N GLU A 572 3.73 38.89 -32.43
CA GLU A 572 4.18 37.74 -31.64
C GLU A 572 4.40 38.09 -30.16
N LEU A 573 5.04 39.24 -29.90
CA LEU A 573 5.28 39.73 -28.55
C LEU A 573 3.96 40.05 -27.83
N LEU A 574 3.00 40.66 -28.54
CA LEU A 574 1.67 40.95 -28.00
C LEU A 574 0.90 39.67 -27.67
N ARG A 575 0.97 38.65 -28.53
CA ARG A 575 0.37 37.33 -28.28
C ARG A 575 0.93 36.72 -27.00
N ASP A 576 2.25 36.72 -26.88
CA ASP A 576 2.97 36.18 -25.74
C ASP A 576 2.69 36.95 -24.45
N LEU A 577 2.68 38.28 -24.53
CA LEU A 577 2.36 39.14 -23.41
C LEU A 577 0.91 38.92 -22.94
N GLY A 578 -0.04 38.78 -23.86
CA GLY A 578 -1.43 38.47 -23.55
C GLY A 578 -1.59 37.18 -22.77
N ARG A 579 -0.90 36.11 -23.19
CA ARG A 579 -0.86 34.83 -22.47
C ARG A 579 -0.33 34.98 -21.04
N ASN A 580 0.77 35.71 -20.85
CA ASN A 580 1.32 35.94 -19.51
C ASN A 580 0.39 36.78 -18.65
N LEU A 581 -0.24 37.80 -19.22
CA LEU A 581 -1.18 38.66 -18.50
C LEU A 581 -2.40 37.86 -18.04
N VAL A 582 -2.93 36.97 -18.88
CA VAL A 582 -4.00 36.04 -18.51
C VAL A 582 -3.54 35.13 -17.37
N LEU A 583 -2.41 34.43 -17.53
CA LEU A 583 -1.90 33.51 -16.51
C LEU A 583 -1.49 34.21 -15.21
N ALA A 584 -0.98 35.44 -15.28
CA ALA A 584 -0.67 36.25 -14.10
C ALA A 584 -1.91 36.63 -13.31
N ARG A 585 -2.99 36.99 -14.00
CA ARG A 585 -4.23 37.45 -13.36
C ARG A 585 -5.12 36.30 -12.89
N TYR A 586 -5.24 35.24 -13.68
CA TYR A 586 -6.19 34.15 -13.45
C TYR A 586 -5.52 32.85 -13.00
N GLY A 587 -4.20 32.74 -13.10
CA GLY A 587 -3.50 31.46 -12.91
C GLY A 587 -3.87 30.46 -14.00
N GLY A 588 -3.72 29.18 -13.69
CA GLY A 588 -4.20 28.09 -14.52
C GLY A 588 -3.16 27.54 -15.49
N ILE A 589 -3.69 27.02 -16.60
CA ILE A 589 -2.95 26.36 -17.67
C ILE A 589 -3.26 27.09 -18.96
N TRP A 590 -2.24 27.43 -19.73
CA TRP A 590 -2.42 27.87 -21.11
C TRP A 590 -2.23 26.69 -22.05
N VAL A 591 -3.26 26.40 -22.84
CA VAL A 591 -3.24 25.41 -23.90
C VAL A 591 -3.00 26.14 -25.21
N GLY A 592 -1.97 25.71 -25.93
CA GLY A 592 -1.64 26.21 -27.27
C GLY A 592 -2.81 26.01 -28.21
N ASP A 593 -2.93 26.88 -29.20
CA ASP A 593 -3.96 26.83 -30.22
C ASP A 593 -3.80 25.64 -31.19
N GLU A 594 -2.60 25.05 -31.25
CA GLU A 594 -2.31 23.82 -31.97
C GLU A 594 -2.34 22.55 -31.08
N THR A 595 -2.72 22.68 -29.80
CA THR A 595 -2.57 21.63 -28.79
C THR A 595 -3.91 21.06 -28.38
N ILE A 596 -4.01 19.74 -28.38
CA ILE A 596 -5.18 18.98 -27.95
C ILE A 596 -4.85 18.22 -26.68
N LEU A 597 -5.75 18.21 -25.70
CA LEU A 597 -5.55 17.43 -24.48
C LEU A 597 -6.05 16.00 -24.70
N LEU A 598 -5.18 15.04 -24.44
CA LEU A 598 -5.51 13.60 -24.55
C LEU A 598 -5.84 12.97 -23.20
N ARG A 599 -5.44 13.61 -22.09
CA ARG A 599 -5.54 13.10 -20.72
C ARG A 599 -5.79 14.19 -19.71
N ASP A 600 -6.28 13.82 -18.53
CA ASP A 600 -6.40 14.74 -17.40
C ASP A 600 -5.03 15.32 -17.01
N LEU A 601 -4.91 16.65 -16.98
CA LEU A 601 -3.65 17.33 -16.60
C LEU A 601 -3.49 17.47 -15.08
N THR A 602 -4.48 17.08 -14.27
CA THR A 602 -4.41 17.16 -12.80
C THR A 602 -3.17 16.47 -12.23
N PRO A 603 -2.82 15.22 -12.62
CA PRO A 603 -1.63 14.54 -12.11
C PRO A 603 -0.34 15.25 -12.51
N LEU A 604 -0.34 15.91 -13.66
CA LEU A 604 0.80 16.67 -14.16
C LEU A 604 1.05 17.92 -13.32
N ILE A 605 -0.01 18.69 -13.05
CA ILE A 605 0.08 19.92 -12.25
C ILE A 605 0.57 19.64 -10.84
N ARG A 606 0.19 18.49 -10.27
CA ARG A 606 0.65 18.07 -8.94
C ARG A 606 2.18 18.00 -8.81
N THR A 607 2.93 17.94 -9.91
CA THR A 607 4.41 18.00 -9.91
C THR A 607 5.00 19.42 -9.75
N GLY A 608 4.15 20.45 -9.87
CA GLY A 608 4.51 21.86 -9.77
C GLY A 608 4.12 22.66 -11.01
N PRO A 609 4.44 23.96 -11.03
CA PRO A 609 4.36 24.76 -12.24
C PRO A 609 5.44 24.32 -13.23
N LEU A 610 5.02 24.19 -14.49
CA LEU A 610 5.83 23.60 -15.55
C LEU A 610 5.83 24.53 -16.77
N VAL A 611 7.00 24.68 -17.37
CA VAL A 611 7.16 25.24 -18.72
C VAL A 611 7.86 24.21 -19.60
N PRO A 612 7.59 24.17 -20.91
CA PRO A 612 8.20 23.22 -21.82
C PRO A 612 9.73 23.21 -21.64
N GLY A 613 10.32 22.01 -21.59
CA GLY A 613 11.77 21.85 -21.66
C GLY A 613 12.31 22.51 -22.94
N LEU A 614 13.58 22.88 -22.98
CA LEU A 614 14.15 23.51 -24.17
C LEU A 614 14.76 22.41 -25.03
N SER A 615 14.07 22.04 -26.11
CA SER A 615 14.70 21.26 -27.19
C SER A 615 15.65 22.17 -27.97
N ASP A 616 16.74 21.58 -28.49
CA ASP A 616 17.84 22.23 -29.22
C ASP A 616 17.32 23.04 -30.43
N GLY A 617 16.95 24.29 -30.17
CA GLY A 617 16.93 25.40 -31.12
C GLY A 617 15.90 25.42 -32.27
N THR A 618 15.19 24.35 -32.60
CA THR A 618 14.52 24.26 -33.93
C THR A 618 13.00 24.45 -33.97
N SER A 619 12.30 24.64 -32.84
CA SER A 619 10.89 25.05 -32.91
C SER A 619 10.43 25.91 -31.72
N PRO A 620 9.58 26.92 -31.95
CA PRO A 620 8.93 27.70 -30.90
C PRO A 620 7.90 26.81 -30.20
N VAL A 621 8.19 26.44 -28.96
CA VAL A 621 7.32 25.57 -28.15
C VAL A 621 6.36 26.48 -27.37
N ASP A 622 5.22 26.78 -27.97
CA ASP A 622 4.14 27.59 -27.39
C ASP A 622 2.98 26.74 -26.81
N ASP A 623 3.18 25.42 -26.73
CA ASP A 623 2.09 24.46 -26.79
C ASP A 623 1.38 24.23 -25.44
N LEU A 624 2.08 24.33 -24.31
CA LEU A 624 1.45 24.12 -22.99
C LEU A 624 2.24 24.81 -21.86
N LEU A 625 1.59 25.71 -21.11
CA LEU A 625 2.18 26.38 -19.94
C LEU A 625 1.36 26.14 -18.68
N LEU A 626 1.98 25.74 -17.57
CA LEU A 626 1.30 25.44 -16.31
C LEU A 626 1.82 26.38 -15.22
N TYR A 627 1.03 27.40 -14.85
CA TYR A 627 1.42 28.33 -13.77
C TYR A 627 0.79 27.98 -12.42
N GLY A 628 -0.22 27.10 -12.42
CA GLY A 628 -0.96 26.79 -11.21
C GLY A 628 -1.87 27.95 -10.78
N PRO A 629 -2.48 27.92 -9.59
CA PRO A 629 -3.48 28.90 -9.23
C PRO A 629 -2.91 30.31 -9.06
N ALA A 630 -3.74 31.32 -9.34
CA ALA A 630 -3.37 32.74 -9.32
C ALA A 630 -2.73 33.17 -7.99
N TRP A 631 -3.25 32.65 -6.86
CA TRP A 631 -2.78 32.99 -5.52
C TRP A 631 -1.34 32.54 -5.23
N SER A 632 -0.73 31.71 -6.09
CA SER A 632 0.68 31.33 -5.95
C SER A 632 1.66 32.50 -6.19
N GLY A 633 1.17 33.60 -6.79
CA GLY A 633 1.97 34.77 -7.18
C GLY A 633 3.00 34.46 -8.28
N LEU A 634 2.96 33.26 -8.85
CA LEU A 634 3.95 32.81 -9.83
C LEU A 634 3.84 33.59 -11.14
N GLY A 635 2.62 33.73 -11.67
CA GLY A 635 2.40 34.45 -12.90
C GLY A 635 2.76 35.94 -12.78
N GLU A 636 2.55 36.56 -11.62
CA GLU A 636 3.03 37.94 -11.35
C GLU A 636 4.56 38.03 -11.36
N ARG A 637 5.27 37.07 -10.75
CA ARG A 637 6.75 37.02 -10.79
C ARG A 637 7.27 36.88 -12.22
N ILE A 638 6.66 36.01 -13.01
CA ILE A 638 7.04 35.80 -14.41
C ILE A 638 6.73 37.04 -15.25
N LEU A 639 5.57 37.67 -15.03
CA LEU A 639 5.21 38.91 -15.69
C LEU A 639 6.19 40.04 -15.34
N ALA A 640 6.59 40.17 -14.08
CA ALA A 640 7.58 41.15 -13.65
C ALA A 640 8.95 40.91 -14.32
N LEU A 641 9.37 39.66 -14.46
CA LEU A 641 10.57 39.29 -15.22
C LEU A 641 10.43 39.59 -16.71
N ALA A 642 9.25 39.32 -17.30
CA ALA A 642 8.94 39.62 -18.68
C ALA A 642 9.10 41.10 -18.97
N CYS A 643 8.45 41.96 -18.18
CA CYS A 643 8.55 43.40 -18.30
C CYS A 643 9.99 43.90 -18.15
N LYS A 644 10.73 43.36 -17.17
CA LYS A 644 12.14 43.73 -16.98
C LYS A 644 12.99 43.34 -18.19
N SER A 645 12.70 42.20 -18.80
CA SER A 645 13.40 41.74 -20.00
C SER A 645 13.05 42.60 -21.21
N PHE A 646 11.77 42.92 -21.41
CA PHE A 646 11.31 43.77 -22.52
C PHE A 646 11.83 45.22 -22.44
N LEU A 647 12.09 45.73 -21.24
CA LEU A 647 12.66 47.06 -21.02
C LEU A 647 14.20 47.06 -21.00
N SER A 648 14.85 45.90 -21.17
CA SER A 648 16.31 45.79 -21.14
C SER A 648 16.95 46.21 -22.47
N SER A 649 18.25 46.52 -22.45
CA SER A 649 19.02 46.87 -23.65
C SER A 649 19.13 45.74 -24.68
N ASP A 650 18.87 44.49 -24.26
CA ASP A 650 18.78 43.31 -25.12
C ASP A 650 17.45 42.57 -24.84
N PRO A 651 16.33 43.05 -25.40
CA PRO A 651 15.01 42.57 -25.02
C PRO A 651 14.79 41.13 -25.48
N ALA A 652 14.19 40.31 -24.61
CA ALA A 652 13.70 39.00 -25.04
C ALA A 652 12.73 39.19 -26.21
N ARG A 653 13.01 38.51 -27.32
CA ARG A 653 12.22 38.62 -28.54
C ARG A 653 10.88 37.89 -28.46
N ASN A 654 10.75 36.97 -27.50
CA ASN A 654 9.59 36.10 -27.30
C ASN A 654 9.49 35.65 -25.84
N LEU A 655 8.36 35.04 -25.49
CA LEU A 655 8.12 34.50 -24.15
C LEU A 655 9.12 33.40 -23.77
N ARG A 656 9.60 32.64 -24.75
CA ARG A 656 10.63 31.62 -24.52
C ARG A 656 11.85 32.20 -23.82
N GLY A 657 12.36 33.35 -24.24
CA GLY A 657 13.51 34.00 -23.57
C GLY A 657 13.22 34.40 -22.11
N VAL A 658 11.98 34.78 -21.80
CA VAL A 658 11.56 35.09 -20.43
C VAL A 658 11.48 33.81 -19.59
N HIS A 659 10.92 32.73 -20.12
CA HIS A 659 10.87 31.43 -19.44
C HIS A 659 12.26 30.84 -19.27
N GLU A 660 13.15 30.97 -20.25
CA GLU A 660 14.57 30.60 -20.15
C GLU A 660 15.25 31.33 -18.99
N THR A 661 15.01 32.63 -18.88
CA THR A 661 15.53 33.45 -17.79
C THR A 661 14.95 33.01 -16.44
N CYS A 662 13.65 32.73 -16.41
CA CYS A 662 12.93 32.24 -15.23
C CYS A 662 13.40 30.84 -14.79
N LEU A 663 13.67 29.92 -15.72
CA LEU A 663 14.21 28.59 -15.46
C LEU A 663 15.61 28.65 -14.83
N ARG A 664 16.39 29.68 -15.18
CA ARG A 664 17.72 29.93 -14.60
C ARG A 664 17.65 30.65 -13.25
N ASP A 665 16.56 31.37 -12.96
CA ASP A 665 16.38 32.08 -11.69
C ASP A 665 15.60 31.22 -10.68
N PRO A 666 16.24 30.70 -9.61
CA PRO A 666 15.57 29.85 -8.62
C PRO A 666 14.41 30.56 -7.90
N ARG A 667 14.35 31.91 -7.92
CA ARG A 667 13.26 32.69 -7.33
C ARG A 667 12.00 32.68 -8.19
N CYS A 668 12.12 32.32 -9.46
CA CYS A 668 10.98 32.28 -10.35
C CYS A 668 10.07 31.09 -10.04
N GLY A 669 10.62 29.97 -9.54
CA GLY A 669 9.83 28.84 -9.05
C GLY A 669 9.18 27.99 -10.14
N VAL A 670 9.56 28.18 -11.40
CA VAL A 670 9.11 27.39 -12.55
C VAL A 670 10.09 26.26 -12.84
N LYS A 671 9.60 25.11 -13.29
CA LYS A 671 10.42 23.94 -13.61
C LYS A 671 10.35 23.60 -15.11
N PRO A 672 11.46 23.10 -15.69
CA PRO A 672 11.41 22.54 -17.03
C PRO A 672 10.59 21.25 -17.02
N PHE A 673 9.75 21.13 -18.03
CA PHE A 673 8.93 19.96 -18.28
C PHE A 673 9.75 18.89 -19.02
N PRO A 674 9.63 17.59 -18.68
CA PRO A 674 10.18 16.52 -19.50
C PRO A 674 9.39 16.44 -20.81
N MET A 675 9.88 17.17 -21.84
CA MET A 675 9.16 17.47 -23.08
C MET A 675 8.71 16.23 -23.88
N GLN A 676 9.29 15.05 -23.64
CA GLN A 676 8.95 13.82 -24.36
C GLN A 676 7.53 13.29 -24.05
N TRP A 677 6.84 13.83 -23.04
CA TRP A 677 5.61 13.26 -22.48
C TRP A 677 4.31 14.03 -22.80
N ALA A 678 4.38 15.35 -23.01
CA ALA A 678 3.20 16.19 -23.23
C ALA A 678 3.00 16.58 -24.69
N THR A 679 3.93 16.25 -25.57
CA THR A 679 3.85 16.42 -27.04
C THR A 679 4.87 15.42 -27.58
N GLY A 680 4.43 14.29 -28.14
CA GLY A 680 5.34 13.26 -28.68
C GLY A 680 6.36 13.83 -29.69
N SER A 681 7.39 13.06 -30.06
CA SER A 681 8.39 13.53 -31.03
C SER A 681 7.71 13.98 -32.33
N LEU A 682 8.11 15.17 -32.82
CA LEU A 682 7.71 15.84 -34.07
C LEU A 682 6.82 14.98 -34.98
N VAL A 683 5.52 15.26 -34.95
CA VAL A 683 4.55 14.67 -35.87
C VAL A 683 4.88 15.17 -37.28
N SER A 684 4.99 14.22 -38.21
CA SER A 684 5.16 14.49 -39.64
C SER A 684 4.10 15.50 -40.13
N GLU A 685 4.51 16.45 -40.97
CA GLU A 685 3.61 17.46 -41.53
C GLU A 685 2.55 16.86 -42.46
N ASP A 686 2.80 15.66 -42.98
CA ASP A 686 1.93 14.99 -43.93
C ASP A 686 0.96 14.01 -43.25
N CYS A 687 -0.27 13.95 -43.77
CA CYS A 687 -1.24 12.87 -43.52
C CYS A 687 -0.75 11.52 -44.04
N GLU A 688 0.55 11.21 -43.93
CA GLU A 688 1.00 9.88 -44.26
C GLU A 688 0.41 8.91 -43.23
N PRO A 689 -0.18 7.78 -43.68
CA PRO A 689 -0.50 6.70 -42.78
C PRO A 689 0.78 6.43 -42.01
N VAL A 690 0.73 6.55 -40.67
CA VAL A 690 1.88 6.33 -39.79
C VAL A 690 2.56 5.06 -40.28
N GLU A 691 3.72 5.18 -40.94
CA GLU A 691 4.38 4.05 -41.59
C GLU A 691 4.62 2.98 -40.54
N GLU A 692 3.81 1.93 -40.60
CA GLU A 692 3.94 0.70 -39.82
C GLU A 692 5.23 0.00 -40.26
N ALA A 693 6.33 0.30 -39.59
CA ALA A 693 7.34 -0.73 -39.40
C ALA A 693 6.72 -1.79 -38.47
N ILE A 694 6.50 -2.99 -39.05
CA ILE A 694 6.02 -4.22 -38.40
C ILE A 694 4.48 -4.30 -38.34
N PHE A 695 3.81 -4.70 -39.42
CA PHE A 695 2.88 -5.85 -39.51
C PHE A 695 2.21 -5.85 -40.90
N PRO A 696 2.12 -6.99 -41.62
CA PRO A 696 1.48 -7.03 -42.94
C PRO A 696 -0.05 -7.03 -42.83
N SER A 697 -0.66 -6.31 -43.76
CA SER A 697 -2.08 -6.08 -44.01
C SER A 697 -2.95 -7.33 -44.18
N ASP A 698 -4.18 -7.30 -43.65
CA ASP A 698 -5.42 -7.55 -44.43
C ASP A 698 -6.76 -7.42 -43.65
N GLU A 699 -6.79 -7.02 -42.38
CA GLU A 699 -8.06 -6.77 -41.66
C GLU A 699 -8.18 -5.30 -41.22
N ALA A 700 -9.05 -4.54 -41.90
CA ALA A 700 -9.14 -3.08 -41.79
C ALA A 700 -10.17 -2.57 -40.76
N GLU A 701 -10.92 -3.42 -40.05
CA GLU A 701 -12.06 -2.93 -39.24
C GLU A 701 -11.78 -2.71 -37.75
N THR A 702 -10.61 -3.07 -37.22
CA THR A 702 -10.25 -2.78 -35.81
C THR A 702 -8.76 -2.52 -35.66
N ARG A 703 -8.22 -1.48 -36.30
CA ARG A 703 -6.82 -1.09 -36.06
C ARG A 703 -6.71 -0.45 -34.67
N PRO A 704 -5.85 -0.98 -33.77
CA PRO A 704 -5.61 -0.36 -32.48
C PRO A 704 -5.01 1.03 -32.67
N ALA A 705 -5.34 1.96 -31.75
CA ALA A 705 -4.77 3.29 -31.78
C ALA A 705 -3.23 3.23 -31.79
N PRO A 706 -2.54 4.18 -32.45
CA PRO A 706 -1.09 4.17 -32.49
C PRO A 706 -0.47 4.14 -31.09
N ALA A 707 0.43 3.19 -30.82
CA ALA A 707 1.04 2.97 -29.51
C ALA A 707 1.65 4.26 -28.90
N HIS A 708 2.13 5.18 -29.75
CA HIS A 708 2.70 6.45 -29.33
C HIS A 708 1.68 7.38 -28.63
N LEU A 709 0.39 7.28 -28.92
CA LEU A 709 -0.64 8.12 -28.26
C LEU A 709 -0.92 7.68 -26.81
N HIS A 710 -0.60 6.43 -26.45
CA HIS A 710 -0.84 5.90 -25.10
C HIS A 710 0.10 6.48 -24.04
N GLY A 711 1.11 7.26 -24.42
CA GLY A 711 2.02 7.92 -23.47
C GLY A 711 1.82 9.42 -23.33
N ILE A 712 0.92 10.02 -24.10
CA ILE A 712 0.96 11.47 -24.33
C ILE A 712 -0.18 12.17 -23.57
N PHE A 713 0.15 13.23 -22.81
CA PHE A 713 -0.86 14.07 -22.13
C PHE A 713 -1.55 15.07 -23.07
N ALA A 714 -0.80 15.64 -24.01
CA ALA A 714 -1.32 16.56 -25.00
C ALA A 714 -0.67 16.34 -26.37
N TRP A 715 -1.37 16.64 -27.45
CA TRP A 715 -0.89 16.36 -28.79
C TRP A 715 -0.90 17.63 -29.61
N ARG A 716 0.24 17.92 -30.23
CA ARG A 716 0.35 19.03 -31.18
C ARG A 716 -0.17 18.55 -32.52
N ALA A 717 -1.31 19.09 -32.89
CA ALA A 717 -2.15 18.56 -33.93
C ALA A 717 -2.26 19.49 -35.16
N ARG A 718 -1.77 20.74 -35.03
CA ARG A 718 -1.92 21.82 -36.04
C ARG A 718 -3.32 21.86 -36.66
N VAL A 719 -4.34 21.56 -35.86
CA VAL A 719 -5.72 21.35 -36.36
C VAL A 719 -6.26 22.61 -37.01
N GLN A 720 -5.90 23.77 -36.47
CA GLN A 720 -6.36 25.06 -36.96
C GLN A 720 -5.85 25.42 -38.36
N SER A 721 -4.76 24.79 -38.84
CA SER A 721 -4.26 25.02 -40.20
C SER A 721 -4.88 24.08 -41.24
N ARG A 722 -5.76 23.15 -40.83
CA ARG A 722 -6.35 22.13 -41.69
C ARG A 722 -7.78 22.54 -42.09
N SER A 723 -8.11 22.37 -43.36
CA SER A 723 -9.49 22.57 -43.84
C SER A 723 -10.38 21.41 -43.38
N GLY A 724 -11.69 21.63 -43.26
CA GLY A 724 -12.63 20.53 -42.94
C GLY A 724 -12.69 19.44 -44.01
N GLU A 725 -12.19 19.72 -45.21
CA GLU A 725 -12.06 18.75 -46.31
C GLU A 725 -10.77 17.91 -46.22
N ASP A 726 -9.86 18.19 -45.27
CA ASP A 726 -8.61 17.46 -45.09
C ASP A 726 -8.91 15.96 -44.88
N PRO A 727 -8.32 15.04 -45.67
CA PRO A 727 -8.55 13.60 -45.54
C PRO A 727 -8.23 13.05 -44.14
N CYS A 728 -7.35 13.69 -43.37
CA CYS A 728 -7.08 13.33 -41.98
C CYS A 728 -8.30 13.47 -41.06
N TRP A 729 -9.29 14.30 -41.40
CA TRP A 729 -10.52 14.41 -40.62
C TRP A 729 -11.49 13.26 -40.84
N LYS A 730 -11.37 12.55 -41.97
CA LYS A 730 -12.32 11.51 -42.35
C LYS A 730 -12.19 10.31 -41.42
N ALA A 731 -13.32 9.88 -40.85
CA ALA A 731 -13.41 8.63 -40.11
C ALA A 731 -12.91 7.47 -40.98
N GLY A 732 -12.11 6.57 -40.41
CA GLY A 732 -11.50 5.46 -41.15
C GLY A 732 -10.27 5.85 -41.99
N SER A 733 -9.81 7.10 -41.97
CA SER A 733 -8.55 7.51 -42.66
C SER A 733 -7.29 6.84 -42.11
N GLY A 734 -7.38 6.18 -40.94
CA GLY A 734 -6.22 5.62 -40.24
C GLY A 734 -5.30 6.66 -39.61
N SER A 735 -5.63 7.95 -39.70
CA SER A 735 -4.84 9.02 -39.11
C SER A 735 -5.04 9.10 -37.59
N ALA A 736 -4.01 9.57 -36.87
CA ALA A 736 -4.11 9.87 -35.44
C ALA A 736 -5.25 10.86 -35.14
N LEU A 737 -5.45 11.85 -36.02
CA LEU A 737 -6.51 12.85 -35.88
C LEU A 737 -7.90 12.22 -35.92
N ALA A 738 -8.17 11.34 -36.89
CA ALA A 738 -9.43 10.61 -36.98
C ALA A 738 -9.66 9.67 -35.80
N ALA A 739 -8.62 9.00 -35.31
CA ALA A 739 -8.70 8.13 -34.13
C ALA A 739 -9.06 8.92 -32.85
N ILE A 740 -8.40 10.05 -32.62
CA ILE A 740 -8.70 10.94 -31.47
C ILE A 740 -10.13 11.48 -31.58
N ARG A 741 -10.57 11.89 -32.79
CA ARG A 741 -11.94 12.36 -33.03
C ARG A 741 -12.99 11.29 -32.73
N ALA A 742 -12.82 10.09 -33.27
CA ALA A 742 -13.74 8.98 -33.02
C ALA A 742 -13.84 8.65 -31.53
N ARG A 743 -12.69 8.57 -30.84
CA ARG A 743 -12.64 8.26 -29.41
C ARG A 743 -13.25 9.34 -28.53
N THR A 744 -13.05 10.61 -28.90
CA THR A 744 -13.65 11.74 -28.20
C THR A 744 -15.18 11.69 -28.30
N ALA A 745 -15.71 11.43 -29.51
CA ALA A 745 -17.15 11.31 -29.72
C ALA A 745 -17.74 10.15 -28.90
N GLU A 746 -17.10 8.97 -28.94
CA GLU A 746 -17.50 7.81 -28.16
C GLU A 746 -17.59 8.13 -26.65
N ILE A 747 -16.58 8.84 -26.11
CA ILE A 747 -16.55 9.20 -24.68
C ILE A 747 -17.67 10.17 -24.33
N LEU A 748 -17.92 11.18 -25.16
CA LEU A 748 -18.98 12.16 -24.92
C LEU A 748 -20.38 11.55 -25.02
N GLU A 749 -20.56 10.52 -25.85
CA GLU A 749 -21.83 9.79 -25.98
C GLU A 749 -22.06 8.78 -24.86
N THR A 750 -21.01 8.08 -24.42
CA THR A 750 -21.15 6.94 -23.49
C THR A 750 -20.98 7.30 -22.03
N MET A 751 -20.27 8.38 -21.70
CA MET A 751 -19.91 8.68 -20.31
C MET A 751 -20.67 9.84 -19.68
N PRO A 752 -21.02 9.74 -18.39
CA PRO A 752 -21.61 10.84 -17.65
C PRO A 752 -20.69 12.07 -17.68
N LEU A 753 -21.27 13.22 -18.03
CA LEU A 753 -20.56 14.49 -18.07
C LEU A 753 -19.81 14.78 -16.76
N GLY A 754 -18.54 15.16 -16.94
CA GLY A 754 -17.66 15.65 -15.88
C GLY A 754 -16.87 14.61 -15.09
N LEU A 755 -16.90 13.34 -15.47
CA LEU A 755 -15.97 12.35 -14.91
C LEU A 755 -14.53 12.56 -15.42
N GLY A 756 -14.36 12.92 -16.69
CA GLY A 756 -13.05 13.09 -17.35
C GLY A 756 -12.32 11.76 -17.49
N VAL A 757 -11.99 11.35 -18.71
CA VAL A 757 -11.33 10.07 -18.98
C VAL A 757 -10.25 10.23 -20.03
N ASP A 758 -9.13 9.58 -19.79
CA ASP A 758 -8.04 9.49 -20.77
C ASP A 758 -8.57 8.90 -22.08
N LEU A 759 -8.36 9.64 -23.18
CA LEU A 759 -8.83 9.20 -24.50
C LEU A 759 -8.20 7.87 -24.88
N PHE A 760 -6.89 7.74 -24.63
CA PHE A 760 -6.08 6.55 -24.90
C PHE A 760 -5.42 6.10 -23.60
N PRO A 761 -6.15 5.38 -22.74
CA PRO A 761 -5.58 4.92 -21.49
C PRO A 761 -4.52 3.84 -21.79
N GLY A 762 -3.52 3.72 -20.93
CA GLY A 762 -2.45 2.72 -21.11
C GLY A 762 -3.01 1.29 -21.06
N PRO A 763 -2.29 0.28 -21.58
CA PRO A 763 -2.76 -1.11 -21.61
C PRO A 763 -3.14 -1.69 -20.24
N GLY A 764 -2.63 -1.14 -19.13
CA GLY A 764 -3.03 -1.54 -17.77
C GLY A 764 -4.44 -1.12 -17.35
N PHE A 765 -5.02 -0.09 -17.98
CA PHE A 765 -6.37 0.41 -17.66
C PHE A 765 -7.47 -0.35 -18.43
N ILE A 766 -7.13 -1.00 -19.54
CA ILE A 766 -8.10 -1.81 -20.32
C ILE A 766 -8.40 -3.13 -19.59
N ASP A 767 -7.41 -3.72 -18.91
CA ASP A 767 -7.57 -4.93 -18.08
C ASP A 767 -8.59 -4.72 -16.95
N THR A 768 -8.72 -3.51 -16.39
CA THR A 768 -9.68 -3.20 -15.31
C THR A 768 -11.10 -2.90 -15.81
N ARG A 769 -11.27 -2.52 -17.09
CA ARG A 769 -12.61 -2.25 -17.66
C ARG A 769 -13.34 -3.53 -18.06
N HIS A 770 -12.62 -4.59 -18.43
CA HIS A 770 -13.20 -5.91 -18.70
C HIS A 770 -13.73 -6.62 -17.46
N GLU A 771 -13.34 -6.18 -16.26
CA GLU A 771 -13.94 -6.63 -14.99
C GLU A 771 -15.20 -5.83 -14.60
N LEU A 772 -15.49 -4.72 -15.30
CA LEU A 772 -16.61 -3.81 -15.04
C LEU A 772 -17.81 -3.99 -16.00
N GLU A 773 -17.63 -4.69 -17.12
CA GLU A 773 -18.70 -5.17 -18.02
C GLU A 773 -19.11 -6.60 -17.66
#